data_AF-A0A7W1JQ79-F1
#
_entry.id   AF-A0A7W1JQ79-F1
#
_cell.length_a   1.000
_cell.length_b   1.000
_cell.length_c   1.000
_cell.angle_alpha   90.00
_cell.angle_beta   90.00
_cell.angle_gamma   90.00
#
_symmetry.space_group_name_H-M   'P 1'
#
loop_
_entity.id
_entity.type
_entity.pdbx_description
1 polymer ?
#
loop_
_entity_poly.entity_id
_entity_poly.type
_entity_poly.pdbx_seq_one_letter_code
_entity_poly.pdbx_strand_id
1 'polypeptide(L)'
;MQQETNKQGSELKRSGGQTLVIVLIILFVLVTLGFVVVLVVGRELGSTGIARERNVTNDLAQAGVRYAYSQLRFSEDGADWRPQPPLPVPADVDPNRPPGLGPNSDPENPTATNPDPDYFWLRRQRDPAANNPLDKGGSDGLGAYTRLNYQDGRSLARVRYSPSGQEMFEQGGAVNNRGKLRAYTIIDVAGRPGAFNALDPTTTKEPNNQNVRELTAIVPIGIIESAWYVTNKDERNQPVDIGNPVDMGANYLGNPVRVKKVLGGELAPSPGGIIRPLGAPLYFNADVLVHGNVQDRNGASGLDVYLNADFGDHISITGNLTYQESTTPLRIFRAAGTALTPFFPVPSADPTFSTFRGVLRDGREQADPSGFPRLAQRKEPPIIDEDDPNTNRMRYRLATRDSGSVGPGGFNIGRLGYGRGVYLGNRDDLNRDSGDGSYSQRYDWLNPNKHPDGFWQGPYYIPPAAHISLRSDGFEITRNLKNNRDTWRNYSGGDTARHSLRFKLGFGSGPTDLRIINELTPGISSFGTPTQADFLLGMAFNGIIFAEGNIRIRGVIPALSSGLTIRGVQLTIVSLGTGYVEGSIIKGAPTSSLALLCRDNVALNTSQFVGSALTNTLQVVRDNTDPTSPARLKVDGGHNFEALIQFPVDPLTGQPFVTSYTFNNPNSGGGNPVNTSIFMAHAADFDRNTFINLLLNPGRGAAPEFMFENVNPPNAASQFFPPGPTIPTYGLADPAFQVLPVYEKRRFEIFPLSGAYQLFGGGIDNVFRFKTDNTIAVPGRGDYYFSRLAVQPLDVRIEAAVYAQEGSFFVIPGPWANPNPNDRRDSFTNASDRFATYQAAAEYPFYGEPVDVRITVVGSVSENFPPVMADQSEWLRRWGWIPAEYGESGQYVPDQHFPRIPGSTQPDFSNSRYVPNLYINYDPVLVSGRVGGSFDPAAAIIRTDTYGRPLPPMPKLPVGTKLLYFGEVNP
;
A
#
# COMPACT_ATOMS: atom_id res chain seq x y z
N MET A 1 -84.58 9.25 69.80
CA MET A 1 -84.04 8.44 70.93
C MET A 1 -82.90 9.22 71.55
N GLN A 2 -83.12 9.70 72.79
CA GLN A 2 -82.16 10.15 73.82
C GLN A 2 -81.01 11.14 73.45
N GLN A 3 -81.38 12.42 73.65
CA GLN A 3 -80.65 13.69 73.88
C GLN A 3 -80.03 13.75 75.31
N GLU A 4 -79.19 14.69 75.79
CA GLU A 4 -78.45 15.88 75.32
C GLU A 4 -77.48 16.36 76.44
N THR A 5 -76.21 16.57 76.07
CA THR A 5 -75.26 17.69 76.32
C THR A 5 -75.54 18.81 77.35
N ASN A 6 -74.55 19.12 78.22
CA ASN A 6 -73.76 20.37 78.17
C ASN A 6 -72.57 20.48 79.17
N LYS A 7 -71.59 21.31 78.76
CA LYS A 7 -70.27 21.64 79.36
C LYS A 7 -70.33 22.63 80.53
N GLN A 8 -69.31 22.54 81.41
CA GLN A 8 -68.68 23.54 82.33
C GLN A 8 -68.63 23.00 83.77
N GLY A 9 -67.56 23.09 84.56
CA GLY A 9 -66.21 23.63 84.40
C GLY A 9 -65.34 23.15 85.58
N SER A 10 -64.02 23.07 85.40
CA SER A 10 -63.08 22.90 86.51
C SER A 10 -61.91 23.87 86.35
N GLU A 11 -61.44 24.31 87.51
CA GLU A 11 -60.74 25.56 87.78
C GLU A 11 -59.42 25.76 87.02
N LEU A 12 -59.27 26.97 86.48
CA LEU A 12 -58.01 27.54 86.02
C LEU A 12 -57.05 27.77 87.19
N LYS A 13 -56.06 26.90 87.37
CA LYS A 13 -54.77 27.30 87.94
C LYS A 13 -53.84 27.76 86.81
N ARG A 14 -53.71 29.08 86.68
CA ARG A 14 -52.68 29.76 85.89
C ARG A 14 -51.29 29.30 86.36
N SER A 15 -50.52 28.65 85.48
CA SER A 15 -49.06 28.62 85.54
C SER A 15 -48.51 29.48 84.40
N GLY A 16 -48.17 30.74 84.71
CA GLY A 16 -47.67 31.74 83.76
C GLY A 16 -46.23 31.48 83.26
N GLY A 17 -45.89 30.25 82.90
CA GLY A 17 -44.54 29.87 82.44
C GLY A 17 -44.47 28.87 81.28
N GLN A 18 -45.54 28.13 80.95
CA GLN A 18 -45.49 27.09 79.91
C GLN A 18 -45.54 27.63 78.47
N THR A 19 -46.23 28.74 78.21
CA THR A 19 -46.32 29.31 76.85
C THR A 19 -44.97 29.89 76.39
N LEU A 20 -44.19 30.49 77.30
CA LEU A 20 -42.87 31.03 77.00
C LEU A 20 -41.86 29.92 76.66
N VAL A 21 -41.91 28.80 77.40
CA VAL A 21 -41.05 27.63 77.15
C VAL A 21 -41.38 26.97 75.81
N ILE A 22 -42.67 26.85 75.45
CA ILE A 22 -43.09 26.32 74.14
C ILE A 22 -42.64 27.26 73.02
N VAL A 23 -42.78 28.58 73.18
CA VAL A 23 -42.31 29.57 72.18
C VAL A 23 -40.79 29.51 72.02
N LEU A 24 -40.01 29.40 73.11
CA LEU A 24 -38.55 29.26 73.05
C LEU A 24 -38.10 27.96 72.39
N ILE A 25 -38.77 26.84 72.66
CA ILE A 25 -38.49 25.55 72.00
C ILE A 25 -38.82 25.64 70.51
N ILE A 26 -39.95 26.23 70.14
CA ILE A 26 -40.32 26.44 68.72
C ILE A 26 -39.29 27.33 68.02
N LEU A 27 -38.82 28.41 68.68
CA LEU A 27 -37.83 29.32 68.13
C LEU A 27 -36.46 28.64 67.97
N PHE A 28 -36.05 27.82 68.95
CA PHE A 28 -34.83 27.02 68.87
C PHE A 28 -34.91 25.98 67.75
N VAL A 29 -36.04 25.26 67.63
CA VAL A 29 -36.26 24.31 66.54
C VAL A 29 -36.23 25.02 65.18
N LEU A 30 -36.85 26.19 65.04
CA LEU A 30 -36.83 26.98 63.80
C LEU A 30 -35.42 27.46 63.43
N VAL A 31 -34.63 27.92 64.40
CA VAL A 31 -33.23 28.31 64.16
C VAL A 31 -32.39 27.10 63.76
N THR A 32 -32.57 25.96 64.43
CA THR A 32 -31.85 24.72 64.11
C THR A 32 -32.22 24.21 62.72
N LEU A 33 -33.51 24.25 62.36
CA LEU A 33 -34.01 23.91 61.02
C LEU A 33 -33.44 24.87 59.96
N GLY A 34 -33.37 26.17 60.26
CA GLY A 34 -32.74 27.18 59.40
C GLY A 34 -31.26 26.89 59.13
N PHE A 35 -30.50 26.53 60.16
CA PHE A 35 -29.08 26.13 60.00
C PHE A 35 -28.92 24.85 59.16
N VAL A 36 -29.78 23.86 59.36
CA VAL A 36 -29.77 22.62 58.56
C VAL A 36 -30.09 22.92 57.09
N VAL A 37 -31.08 23.77 56.80
CA VAL A 37 -31.41 24.17 55.43
C VAL A 37 -30.24 24.91 54.77
N VAL A 38 -29.58 25.83 55.47
CA VAL A 38 -28.41 26.54 54.94
C VAL A 38 -27.24 25.58 54.66
N LEU A 39 -27.01 24.60 55.55
CA LEU A 39 -25.99 23.56 55.35
C LEU A 39 -26.30 22.66 54.16
N VAL A 40 -27.55 22.25 53.99
CA VAL A 40 -28.00 21.44 52.84
C VAL A 40 -27.87 22.23 51.55
N VAL A 41 -28.34 23.49 51.51
CA VAL A 41 -28.21 24.36 50.33
C VAL A 41 -26.74 24.62 50.00
N GLY A 42 -25.88 24.86 50.99
CA GLY A 42 -24.45 25.01 50.77
C GLY A 42 -23.80 23.75 50.19
N ARG A 43 -24.23 22.57 50.65
CA ARG A 43 -23.75 21.28 50.14
C ARG A 43 -24.24 21.00 48.72
N GLU A 44 -25.48 21.36 48.39
CA GLU A 44 -26.04 21.22 47.03
C GLU A 44 -25.49 22.24 46.04
N LEU A 45 -25.20 23.47 46.48
CA LEU A 45 -24.49 24.46 45.66
C LEU A 45 -23.05 24.01 45.37
N GLY A 46 -22.37 23.43 46.35
CA GLY A 46 -21.05 22.82 46.18
C GLY A 46 -21.06 21.62 45.23
N SER A 47 -22.03 20.71 45.38
CA SER A 47 -22.17 19.54 44.49
C SER A 47 -22.45 19.98 43.04
N THR A 48 -23.31 20.99 42.85
CA THR A 48 -23.66 21.56 41.54
C THR A 48 -22.46 22.28 40.90
N GLY A 49 -21.67 23.01 41.69
CA GLY A 49 -20.43 23.66 41.23
C GLY A 49 -19.41 22.64 40.69
N ILE A 50 -19.15 21.58 41.45
CA ILE A 50 -18.24 20.49 41.04
C ILE A 50 -18.77 19.77 39.80
N ALA A 51 -20.07 19.50 39.72
CA ALA A 51 -20.69 18.88 38.55
C ALA A 51 -20.54 19.76 37.29
N ARG A 52 -20.73 21.08 37.43
CA ARG A 52 -20.52 22.03 36.34
C ARG A 52 -19.07 22.05 35.87
N GLU A 53 -18.11 22.11 36.80
CA GLU A 53 -16.68 22.09 36.47
C GLU A 53 -16.26 20.78 35.78
N ARG A 54 -16.79 19.63 36.22
CA ARG A 54 -16.54 18.33 35.57
C ARG A 54 -17.12 18.24 34.15
N ASN A 55 -18.28 18.85 33.92
CA ASN A 55 -18.84 18.93 32.56
C ASN A 55 -17.95 19.80 31.68
N VAL A 56 -17.52 20.97 32.17
CA VAL A 56 -16.61 21.86 31.43
C VAL A 56 -15.28 21.17 31.11
N THR A 57 -14.67 20.44 32.06
CA THR A 57 -13.41 19.70 31.79
C THR A 57 -13.58 18.61 30.75
N ASN A 58 -14.69 17.87 30.81
CA ASN A 58 -15.02 16.85 29.82
C ASN A 58 -15.27 17.44 28.43
N ASP A 59 -15.96 18.57 28.35
CA ASP A 59 -16.22 19.27 27.09
C ASP A 59 -14.93 19.82 26.49
N LEU A 60 -14.03 20.38 27.32
CA LEU A 60 -12.71 20.87 26.87
C LEU A 60 -11.80 19.71 26.40
N ALA A 61 -11.81 18.58 27.09
CA ALA A 61 -11.07 17.40 26.66
C ALA A 61 -11.61 16.84 25.34
N GLN A 62 -12.94 16.77 25.19
CA GLN A 62 -13.61 16.41 23.94
C GLN A 62 -13.27 17.37 22.80
N ALA A 63 -13.28 18.68 23.06
CA ALA A 63 -12.95 19.70 22.07
C ALA A 63 -11.50 19.55 21.58
N GLY A 64 -10.56 19.23 22.48
CA GLY A 64 -9.17 18.95 22.10
C GLY A 64 -9.03 17.73 21.19
N VAL A 65 -9.73 16.63 21.51
CA VAL A 65 -9.74 15.43 20.66
C VAL A 65 -10.33 15.73 19.29
N ARG A 66 -11.48 16.42 19.24
CA ARG A 66 -12.15 16.79 17.98
C ARG A 66 -11.29 17.71 17.12
N TYR A 67 -10.59 18.66 17.73
CA TYR A 67 -9.65 19.53 17.01
C TYR A 67 -8.50 18.72 16.40
N ALA A 68 -7.81 17.90 17.19
CA ALA A 68 -6.71 17.07 16.70
C ALA A 68 -7.17 16.10 15.60
N TYR A 69 -8.34 15.49 15.76
CA TYR A 69 -8.92 14.61 14.75
C TYR A 69 -9.28 15.36 13.46
N SER A 70 -9.84 16.56 13.55
CA SER A 70 -10.11 17.43 12.40
C SER A 70 -8.84 17.79 11.64
N GLN A 71 -7.75 18.10 12.36
CA GLN A 71 -6.45 18.38 11.74
C GLN A 71 -5.87 17.14 11.04
N LEU A 72 -5.95 15.95 11.64
CA LEU A 72 -5.53 14.70 11.01
C LEU A 72 -6.33 14.35 9.74
N ARG A 73 -7.59 14.80 9.63
CA ARG A 73 -8.47 14.50 8.49
C ARG A 73 -8.35 15.50 7.36
N PHE A 74 -8.34 16.80 7.67
CA PHE A 74 -8.53 17.86 6.67
C PHE A 74 -7.27 18.68 6.38
N SER A 75 -6.27 18.68 7.28
CA SER A 75 -5.05 19.47 7.04
C SER A 75 -4.22 18.92 5.87
N GLU A 76 -3.33 19.76 5.34
CA GLU A 76 -2.35 19.33 4.33
C GLU A 76 -1.43 18.20 4.82
N ASP A 77 -1.26 18.04 6.14
CA ASP A 77 -0.38 17.05 6.74
C ASP A 77 -1.05 15.70 7.02
N GLY A 78 -2.37 15.69 7.20
CA GLY A 78 -3.15 14.47 7.47
C GLY A 78 -2.58 13.62 8.60
N ALA A 79 -2.30 12.34 8.36
CA ALA A 79 -1.71 11.43 9.35
C ALA A 79 -0.33 11.88 9.88
N ASP A 80 0.38 12.76 9.17
CA ASP A 80 1.63 13.36 9.63
C ASP A 80 1.42 14.55 10.57
N TRP A 81 0.20 15.09 10.67
CA TRP A 81 -0.06 16.27 11.49
C TRP A 81 0.28 16.01 12.95
N ARG A 82 1.08 16.91 13.51
CA ARG A 82 1.43 16.92 14.93
C ARG A 82 1.28 18.34 15.44
N PRO A 83 0.74 18.53 16.65
CA PRO A 83 0.65 19.87 17.18
C PRO A 83 2.06 20.39 17.53
N GLN A 84 2.27 21.69 17.34
CA GLN A 84 3.57 22.33 17.58
C GLN A 84 3.79 22.52 19.09
N PRO A 85 4.93 22.10 19.66
CA PRO A 85 5.20 22.30 21.07
C PRO A 85 5.31 23.80 21.41
N PRO A 86 4.91 24.23 22.62
CA PRO A 86 5.00 25.63 23.04
C PRO A 86 6.47 26.09 23.16
N LEU A 87 6.90 26.92 22.20
CA LEU A 87 8.18 27.62 22.02
C LEU A 87 9.48 26.76 21.95
N PRO A 88 10.41 27.10 21.03
CA PRO A 88 11.73 26.47 20.95
C PRO A 88 12.61 26.97 22.10
N VAL A 89 13.36 26.05 22.69
CA VAL A 89 14.46 26.39 23.59
C VAL A 89 15.48 27.26 22.82
N PRO A 90 16.05 28.33 23.40
CA PRO A 90 17.08 29.11 22.72
C PRO A 90 18.28 28.23 22.35
N ALA A 91 18.98 28.60 21.26
CA ALA A 91 20.00 27.79 20.59
C ALA A 91 21.26 27.46 21.43
N ASP A 92 21.33 27.94 22.66
CA ASP A 92 22.41 27.71 23.63
C ASP A 92 22.14 26.52 24.58
N VAL A 93 20.96 25.89 24.51
CA VAL A 93 20.64 24.67 25.26
C VAL A 93 20.78 23.45 24.35
N ASP A 94 21.52 22.46 24.84
CA ASP A 94 21.80 21.17 24.19
C ASP A 94 20.58 20.62 23.42
N PRO A 95 20.66 20.39 22.09
CA PRO A 95 19.55 19.90 21.27
C PRO A 95 19.08 18.49 21.64
N ASN A 96 19.85 17.75 22.46
CA ASN A 96 19.44 16.45 23.01
C ASN A 96 18.80 16.56 24.40
N ARG A 97 18.69 17.77 24.97
CA ARG A 97 18.09 18.00 26.27
C ARG A 97 16.65 18.48 26.09
N PRO A 98 15.65 17.71 26.54
CA PRO A 98 14.26 18.15 26.51
C PRO A 98 14.09 19.45 27.28
N PRO A 99 13.16 20.34 26.87
CA PRO A 99 12.84 21.54 27.62
C PRO A 99 12.54 21.17 29.09
N GLY A 100 13.26 21.78 30.04
CA GLY A 100 12.93 21.71 31.47
C GLY A 100 13.54 20.56 32.30
N LEU A 101 14.49 19.78 31.80
CA LEU A 101 15.14 18.71 32.59
C LEU A 101 16.50 19.13 33.18
N GLY A 102 16.47 20.13 34.05
CA GLY A 102 17.54 20.36 35.01
C GLY A 102 17.08 19.89 36.39
N PRO A 103 17.83 19.04 37.11
CA PRO A 103 17.49 18.71 38.50
C PRO A 103 17.48 19.93 39.46
N ASN A 104 17.88 21.11 38.96
CA ASN A 104 17.92 22.39 39.68
C ASN A 104 16.91 23.43 39.16
N SER A 105 15.90 23.06 38.36
CA SER A 105 14.85 24.00 37.94
C SER A 105 13.83 24.20 39.07
N ASP A 106 14.24 24.97 40.06
CA ASP A 106 13.36 25.56 41.06
C ASP A 106 12.26 26.38 40.35
N PRO A 107 10.95 26.10 40.57
CA PRO A 107 9.86 26.88 40.01
C PRO A 107 9.86 28.36 40.44
N GLU A 108 10.66 28.76 41.43
CA GLU A 108 10.83 30.15 41.87
C GLU A 108 11.98 30.89 41.17
N ASN A 109 12.78 30.23 40.32
CA ASN A 109 13.89 30.86 39.63
C ASN A 109 13.44 31.53 38.31
N PRO A 110 13.58 32.86 38.13
CA PRO A 110 13.15 33.59 36.93
C PRO A 110 13.91 33.21 35.65
N THR A 111 15.00 32.44 35.74
CA THR A 111 15.71 31.86 34.58
C THR A 111 15.37 30.39 34.32
N ALA A 112 14.46 29.77 35.09
CA ALA A 112 14.04 28.40 34.87
C ALA A 112 13.11 28.29 33.66
N THR A 113 13.55 27.54 32.63
CA THR A 113 12.72 27.16 31.48
C THR A 113 11.71 26.08 31.90
N ASN A 114 10.68 26.44 32.67
CA ASN A 114 9.61 25.50 33.01
C ASN A 114 8.52 25.50 31.91
N PRO A 115 8.32 24.40 31.17
CA PRO A 115 7.37 24.34 30.06
C PRO A 115 5.99 23.98 30.61
N ASP A 116 5.06 24.95 30.64
CA ASP A 116 3.63 24.75 30.92
C ASP A 116 3.29 24.27 32.37
N PRO A 117 2.58 25.08 33.21
CA PRO A 117 2.17 24.68 34.57
C PRO A 117 1.24 23.46 34.64
N ASP A 118 0.64 23.03 33.53
CA ASP A 118 -0.22 21.85 33.47
C ASP A 118 0.53 20.57 33.04
N TYR A 119 1.82 20.65 32.73
CA TYR A 119 2.64 19.50 32.31
C TYR A 119 2.68 18.36 33.34
N PHE A 120 2.59 18.69 34.62
CA PHE A 120 2.58 17.72 35.74
C PHE A 120 1.45 16.70 35.63
N TRP A 121 0.27 17.10 35.15
CA TRP A 121 -0.92 16.24 35.09
C TRP A 121 -0.81 15.12 34.06
N LEU A 122 0.08 15.28 33.09
CA LEU A 122 0.30 14.32 32.04
C LEU A 122 1.59 13.52 32.26
N ARG A 123 2.27 13.62 33.42
CA ARG A 123 3.44 12.81 33.77
C ARG A 123 3.13 11.84 34.91
N ARG A 124 2.71 10.61 34.61
CA ARG A 124 2.57 9.55 35.62
C ARG A 124 3.96 9.04 36.02
N GLN A 125 4.37 9.34 37.25
CA GLN A 125 5.48 8.71 38.00
C GLN A 125 6.68 8.27 37.15
N ARG A 126 7.66 9.16 36.97
CA ARG A 126 9.05 8.73 36.74
C ARG A 126 9.97 9.53 37.65
N ASP A 127 10.87 8.81 38.30
CA ASP A 127 11.89 9.35 39.21
C ASP A 127 12.64 10.49 38.49
N PRO A 128 12.57 11.75 38.98
CA PRO A 128 13.27 12.90 38.41
C PRO A 128 14.80 12.70 38.31
N ALA A 129 15.36 11.73 39.05
CA ALA A 129 16.79 11.44 39.08
C ALA A 129 17.29 10.55 37.93
N ALA A 130 16.40 9.91 37.15
CA ALA A 130 16.80 9.03 36.06
C ALA A 130 17.00 9.81 34.75
N ASN A 131 18.24 10.22 34.46
CA ASN A 131 18.66 10.73 33.14
C ASN A 131 18.45 9.65 32.07
N ASN A 132 17.25 9.55 31.50
CA ASN A 132 17.00 8.72 30.32
C ASN A 132 17.16 9.59 29.07
N PRO A 133 18.19 9.36 28.23
CA PRO A 133 18.35 10.07 26.96
C PRO A 133 17.23 9.80 25.94
N LEU A 134 16.34 8.83 26.21
CA LEU A 134 15.14 8.56 25.41
C LEU A 134 13.88 9.32 25.88
N ASP A 135 13.93 10.02 27.03
CA ASP A 135 12.80 10.82 27.53
C ASP A 135 12.67 12.09 26.67
N LYS A 136 11.67 12.13 25.79
CA LYS A 136 11.29 13.26 24.93
C LYS A 136 10.09 14.05 25.49
N GLY A 137 9.72 13.84 26.77
CA GLY A 137 8.59 14.48 27.46
C GLY A 137 7.30 13.65 27.54
N GLY A 138 6.38 14.01 28.45
CA GLY A 138 5.05 13.37 28.66
C GLY A 138 5.02 12.15 29.62
N SER A 139 3.87 11.48 29.79
CA SER A 139 3.64 10.40 30.80
C SER A 139 4.49 9.16 30.62
N ASP A 140 4.91 8.93 29.39
CA ASP A 140 5.71 7.80 28.94
C ASP A 140 7.11 8.24 28.48
N GLY A 141 7.42 9.54 28.54
CA GLY A 141 8.66 10.10 28.00
C GLY A 141 8.76 10.06 26.47
N LEU A 142 7.64 9.97 25.73
CA LEU A 142 7.64 9.77 24.27
C LEU A 142 7.21 11.00 23.43
N GLY A 143 6.99 12.18 24.02
CA GLY A 143 6.82 13.44 23.28
C GLY A 143 6.04 14.56 23.98
N ALA A 144 6.24 15.79 23.50
CA ALA A 144 5.65 17.02 24.05
C ALA A 144 4.14 17.20 23.75
N TYR A 145 3.45 17.89 24.66
CA TYR A 145 2.06 18.33 24.54
C TYR A 145 1.97 19.74 23.96
N THR A 146 0.83 20.04 23.34
CA THR A 146 0.51 21.39 22.86
C THR A 146 -0.77 21.88 23.52
N ARG A 147 -0.75 23.16 23.93
CA ARG A 147 -1.91 23.82 24.51
C ARG A 147 -2.84 24.39 23.44
N LEU A 148 -4.13 24.10 23.61
CA LEU A 148 -5.24 24.68 22.87
C LEU A 148 -6.05 25.52 23.86
N ASN A 149 -6.16 26.82 23.59
CA ASN A 149 -6.92 27.74 24.43
C ASN A 149 -8.36 27.86 23.91
N TYR A 150 -9.32 27.85 24.82
CA TYR A 150 -10.75 28.06 24.57
C TYR A 150 -11.25 29.22 25.44
N GLN A 151 -12.48 29.67 25.19
CA GLN A 151 -13.07 30.78 25.94
C GLN A 151 -13.22 30.48 27.44
N ASP A 152 -13.63 29.26 27.79
CA ASP A 152 -13.91 28.85 29.17
C ASP A 152 -12.79 28.01 29.82
N GLY A 153 -11.66 27.81 29.11
CA GLY A 153 -10.56 27.00 29.61
C GLY A 153 -9.54 26.61 28.55
N ARG A 154 -8.87 25.48 28.76
CA ARG A 154 -7.80 25.00 27.88
C ARG A 154 -7.76 23.48 27.82
N SER A 155 -7.19 22.96 26.74
CA SER A 155 -6.82 21.55 26.64
C SER A 155 -5.35 21.40 26.27
N LEU A 156 -4.72 20.36 26.79
CA LEU A 156 -3.39 19.91 26.40
C LEU A 156 -3.57 18.67 25.53
N ALA A 157 -3.16 18.75 24.26
CA ALA A 157 -3.31 17.67 23.30
C ALA A 157 -1.94 17.14 22.84
N ARG A 158 -1.86 15.82 22.67
CA ARG A 158 -0.73 15.11 22.07
C ARG A 158 -1.24 14.16 21.00
N VAL A 159 -0.54 14.16 19.87
CA VAL A 159 -0.76 13.20 18.80
C VAL A 159 0.52 12.42 18.61
N ARG A 160 0.43 11.09 18.63
CA ARG A 160 1.57 10.20 18.41
C ARG A 160 1.21 9.08 17.46
N TYR A 161 2.16 8.72 16.59
CA TYR A 161 2.14 7.46 15.88
C TYR A 161 2.96 6.47 16.70
N SER A 162 2.35 5.38 17.15
CA SER A 162 2.97 4.44 18.09
C SER A 162 3.18 3.07 17.45
N PRO A 163 4.22 2.91 16.61
CA PRO A 163 4.56 1.60 16.10
C PRO A 163 5.36 0.82 17.15
N SER A 164 4.88 -0.39 17.48
CA SER A 164 5.63 -1.42 18.23
C SER A 164 6.43 -0.93 19.44
N GLY A 165 5.82 -0.14 20.34
CA GLY A 165 6.48 0.30 21.58
C GLY A 165 6.50 -0.80 22.64
N GLN A 166 7.63 -1.47 22.84
CA GLN A 166 7.81 -2.60 23.78
C GLN A 166 7.45 -2.25 25.23
N GLU A 167 7.74 -1.01 25.68
CA GLU A 167 7.44 -0.54 27.06
C GLU A 167 5.94 -0.41 27.36
N MET A 168 5.07 -0.35 26.35
CA MET A 168 3.61 -0.38 26.55
C MET A 168 3.08 -1.78 26.87
N PHE A 169 3.90 -2.83 26.76
CA PHE A 169 3.45 -4.22 26.79
C PHE A 169 4.14 -5.08 27.86
N GLU A 170 4.97 -4.48 28.72
CA GLU A 170 5.48 -5.13 29.93
C GLU A 170 4.42 -5.10 31.04
N GLN A 171 4.38 -6.14 31.88
CA GLN A 171 3.53 -6.18 33.07
C GLN A 171 3.82 -4.94 33.94
N GLY A 172 2.88 -4.00 34.04
CA GLY A 172 3.03 -2.75 34.79
C GLY A 172 3.23 -1.48 33.94
N GLY A 173 3.23 -1.56 32.62
CA GLY A 173 3.21 -0.39 31.74
C GLY A 173 1.97 0.50 31.95
N ALA A 174 2.09 1.80 31.64
CA ALA A 174 1.06 2.82 31.92
C ALA A 174 -0.33 2.56 31.27
N VAL A 175 -0.42 1.61 30.34
CA VAL A 175 -1.66 1.14 29.72
C VAL A 175 -1.87 -0.34 30.07
N ASN A 176 -2.23 -0.60 31.32
CA ASN A 176 -2.59 -1.93 31.77
C ASN A 176 -3.90 -2.37 31.07
N ASN A 177 -3.80 -3.34 30.16
CA ASN A 177 -4.91 -4.17 29.61
C ASN A 177 -5.80 -3.63 28.46
N ARG A 178 -5.27 -2.90 27.47
CA ARG A 178 -6.06 -2.57 26.27
C ARG A 178 -5.30 -2.74 24.96
N GLY A 179 -5.46 -3.92 24.36
CA GLY A 179 -5.21 -4.18 22.93
C GLY A 179 -3.77 -4.02 22.46
N LYS A 180 -3.27 -5.00 21.70
CA LYS A 180 -2.02 -4.88 20.94
C LYS A 180 -2.21 -3.87 19.79
N LEU A 181 -2.36 -2.59 20.11
CA LEU A 181 -2.66 -1.51 19.17
C LEU A 181 -1.39 -1.22 18.36
N ARG A 182 -1.40 -1.58 17.08
CA ARG A 182 -0.26 -1.43 16.18
C ARG A 182 -0.59 -0.47 15.05
N ALA A 183 0.37 0.39 14.69
CA ALA A 183 0.28 1.35 13.59
C ALA A 183 -0.91 2.35 13.63
N TYR A 184 -1.51 2.56 14.81
CA TYR A 184 -2.54 3.57 14.98
C TYR A 184 -1.95 4.93 15.34
N THR A 185 -2.69 5.97 14.96
CA THR A 185 -2.47 7.31 15.49
C THR A 185 -3.28 7.46 16.76
N ILE A 186 -2.62 7.84 17.85
CA ILE A 186 -3.22 7.99 19.16
C ILE A 186 -3.27 9.48 19.50
N ILE A 187 -4.43 9.92 19.96
CA ILE A 187 -4.66 11.27 20.47
C ILE A 187 -4.88 11.16 21.97
N ASP A 188 -4.04 11.82 22.76
CA ASP A 188 -4.18 11.92 24.21
C ASP A 188 -4.47 13.40 24.57
N VAL A 189 -5.51 13.65 25.36
CA VAL A 189 -5.93 15.01 25.73
C VAL A 189 -6.27 15.12 27.21
N ALA A 190 -5.83 16.20 27.86
CA ALA A 190 -6.30 16.63 29.17
C ALA A 190 -7.02 17.99 29.09
N GLY A 191 -8.27 18.06 29.56
CA GLY A 191 -9.06 19.29 29.64
C GLY A 191 -9.07 19.92 31.04
N ARG A 192 -8.91 21.25 31.13
CA ARG A 192 -8.89 22.01 32.40
C ARG A 192 -9.60 23.36 32.27
N PRO A 193 -10.44 23.80 33.24
CA PRO A 193 -11.11 25.09 33.18
C PRO A 193 -10.14 26.23 33.50
N GLY A 194 -10.45 27.44 33.00
CA GLY A 194 -9.68 28.67 33.22
C GLY A 194 -8.59 28.96 32.18
N ALA A 195 -8.43 30.23 31.83
CA ALA A 195 -7.42 30.70 30.87
C ALA A 195 -6.05 30.82 31.53
N PHE A 196 -4.99 30.44 30.80
CA PHE A 196 -3.61 30.69 31.24
C PHE A 196 -3.16 32.07 30.76
N ASN A 197 -2.70 32.92 31.68
CA ASN A 197 -2.04 34.18 31.36
C ASN A 197 -0.54 34.05 31.56
N ALA A 198 0.24 34.17 30.47
CA ALA A 198 1.71 34.10 30.52
C ALA A 198 2.35 35.26 31.32
N LEU A 199 1.62 36.36 31.54
CA LEU A 199 2.08 37.53 32.29
C LEU A 199 1.67 37.51 33.78
N ASP A 200 0.89 36.52 34.21
CA ASP A 200 0.46 36.36 35.60
C ASP A 200 0.64 34.91 36.10
N PRO A 201 1.82 34.60 36.68
CA PRO A 201 2.14 33.26 37.18
C PRO A 201 1.38 32.87 38.46
N THR A 202 0.53 33.73 39.02
CA THR A 202 -0.25 33.42 40.24
C THR A 202 -1.57 32.70 39.95
N THR A 203 -2.01 32.66 38.69
CA THR A 203 -3.27 32.04 38.25
C THR A 203 -3.32 30.50 38.38
N THR A 204 -2.21 29.83 38.70
CA THR A 204 -2.10 28.35 38.69
C THR A 204 -1.64 27.74 40.02
N LYS A 205 -1.65 28.49 41.13
CA LYS A 205 -0.97 28.09 42.37
C LYS A 205 -1.58 26.91 43.14
N GLU A 206 -2.78 26.42 42.84
CA GLU A 206 -3.30 25.23 43.53
C GLU A 206 -3.50 24.02 42.59
N PRO A 207 -2.78 22.91 42.83
CA PRO A 207 -2.99 21.65 42.15
C PRO A 207 -4.20 20.94 42.76
N ASN A 208 -5.42 21.31 42.35
CA ASN A 208 -6.60 20.53 42.73
C ASN A 208 -6.81 19.37 41.74
N ASN A 209 -6.45 18.15 42.16
CA ASN A 209 -6.54 16.90 41.38
C ASN A 209 -7.95 16.58 40.85
N GLN A 210 -8.99 17.28 41.30
CA GLN A 210 -10.39 16.96 40.99
C GLN A 210 -10.93 17.62 39.70
N ASN A 211 -10.17 18.54 39.08
CA ASN A 211 -10.65 19.41 37.99
C ASN A 211 -9.94 19.15 36.64
N VAL A 212 -9.53 17.91 36.37
CA VAL A 212 -8.93 17.52 35.08
C VAL A 212 -9.64 16.28 34.54
N ARG A 213 -9.84 16.23 33.22
CA ARG A 213 -10.38 15.07 32.52
C ARG A 213 -9.43 14.62 31.41
N GLU A 214 -9.04 13.36 31.45
CA GLU A 214 -8.16 12.74 30.45
C GLU A 214 -8.94 11.83 29.50
N LEU A 215 -8.74 12.02 28.21
CA LEU A 215 -9.35 11.21 27.16
C LEU A 215 -8.29 10.74 26.18
N THR A 216 -8.45 9.50 25.72
CA THR A 216 -7.66 8.93 24.62
C THR A 216 -8.59 8.57 23.48
N ALA A 217 -8.14 8.86 22.26
CA ALA A 217 -8.78 8.44 21.03
C ALA A 217 -7.81 7.72 20.10
N ILE A 218 -8.33 6.73 19.38
CA ILE A 218 -7.58 5.94 18.40
C ILE A 218 -8.10 6.26 17.01
N VAL A 219 -7.22 6.77 16.17
CA VAL A 219 -7.50 7.12 14.79
C VAL A 219 -6.87 6.06 13.87
N PRO A 220 -7.69 5.30 13.13
CA PRO A 220 -7.19 4.39 12.10
C PRO A 220 -6.64 5.18 10.91
N ILE A 221 -5.52 4.72 10.35
CA ILE A 221 -5.07 5.15 9.02
C ILE A 221 -5.81 4.35 7.94
N GLY A 222 -6.27 3.14 8.24
CA GLY A 222 -7.05 2.32 7.31
C GLY A 222 -6.19 1.38 6.49
N ILE A 223 -5.28 1.98 5.74
CA ILE A 223 -4.61 1.40 4.58
C ILE A 223 -3.28 0.69 4.89
N ILE A 224 -2.75 0.81 6.10
CA ILE A 224 -1.42 0.27 6.45
C ILE A 224 -1.45 -0.76 7.58
N GLU A 225 -2.61 -1.03 8.19
CA GLU A 225 -2.71 -1.92 9.36
C GLU A 225 -3.02 -3.38 9.00
N SER A 226 -3.36 -3.65 7.74
CA SER A 226 -3.73 -4.98 7.26
C SER A 226 -3.14 -5.23 5.87
N ALA A 227 -2.77 -6.48 5.58
CA ALA A 227 -2.32 -6.89 4.26
C ALA A 227 -3.46 -6.84 3.25
N TRP A 228 -4.67 -7.19 3.69
CA TRP A 228 -5.88 -7.04 2.90
C TRP A 228 -6.99 -6.42 3.76
N TYR A 229 -7.51 -5.27 3.32
CA TYR A 229 -8.63 -4.59 3.96
C TYR A 229 -9.76 -4.35 2.96
N VAL A 230 -10.90 -4.98 3.18
CA VAL A 230 -12.14 -4.67 2.44
C VAL A 230 -12.96 -3.69 3.25
N THR A 231 -13.06 -2.47 2.74
CA THR A 231 -13.63 -1.34 3.46
C THR A 231 -15.15 -1.35 3.47
N ASN A 232 -15.79 -1.91 2.45
CA ASN A 232 -17.24 -1.86 2.25
C ASN A 232 -17.80 -0.46 2.57
N LYS A 233 -17.23 0.56 1.92
CA LYS A 233 -17.55 1.97 2.12
C LYS A 233 -19.05 2.22 1.91
N ASP A 234 -19.65 1.54 0.93
CA ASP A 234 -21.07 1.65 0.58
C ASP A 234 -22.00 0.82 1.48
N GLU A 235 -21.47 0.12 2.48
CA GLU A 235 -22.25 -0.73 3.40
C GLU A 235 -23.14 -1.76 2.67
N ARG A 236 -22.57 -2.40 1.64
CA ARG A 236 -23.25 -3.44 0.86
C ARG A 236 -23.49 -4.67 1.73
N ASN A 237 -24.65 -5.31 1.55
CA ASN A 237 -25.02 -6.57 2.19
C ASN A 237 -24.48 -7.81 1.44
N GLN A 238 -23.80 -7.62 0.31
CA GLN A 238 -23.21 -8.72 -0.43
C GLN A 238 -22.00 -9.27 0.36
N PRO A 239 -21.81 -10.60 0.43
CA PRO A 239 -20.60 -11.16 1.01
C PRO A 239 -19.40 -10.89 0.10
N VAL A 240 -18.23 -10.75 0.72
CA VAL A 240 -16.94 -10.58 0.05
C VAL A 240 -16.45 -11.95 -0.42
N ASP A 241 -16.36 -12.13 -1.74
CA ASP A 241 -15.86 -13.35 -2.35
C ASP A 241 -14.32 -13.40 -2.33
N ILE A 242 -13.75 -14.38 -1.63
CA ILE A 242 -12.28 -14.58 -1.56
C ILE A 242 -11.89 -16.04 -1.78
N GLY A 243 -10.59 -16.28 -1.98
CA GLY A 243 -10.03 -17.62 -2.21
C GLY A 243 -9.82 -17.90 -3.69
N ASN A 244 -9.77 -19.18 -4.05
CA ASN A 244 -9.68 -19.63 -5.44
C ASN A 244 -10.81 -20.64 -5.71
N PRO A 245 -11.69 -20.40 -6.69
CA PRO A 245 -12.81 -21.29 -6.96
C PRO A 245 -12.33 -22.67 -7.44
N VAL A 246 -13.14 -23.70 -7.16
CA VAL A 246 -12.83 -25.10 -7.52
C VAL A 246 -12.74 -25.30 -9.02
N ASP A 247 -13.59 -24.59 -9.75
CA ASP A 247 -13.57 -24.54 -11.21
C ASP A 247 -13.36 -23.09 -11.66
N MET A 248 -12.11 -22.78 -11.99
CA MET A 248 -11.74 -21.52 -12.63
C MET A 248 -11.64 -21.64 -14.17
N GLY A 249 -12.05 -22.77 -14.75
CA GLY A 249 -11.94 -23.03 -16.19
C GLY A 249 -10.50 -23.26 -16.70
N ALA A 250 -9.55 -23.55 -15.81
CA ALA A 250 -8.18 -23.96 -16.14
C ALA A 250 -8.04 -25.48 -16.09
N ASN A 251 -7.36 -26.07 -17.08
CA ASN A 251 -7.06 -27.49 -17.11
C ASN A 251 -5.56 -27.71 -17.38
N TYR A 252 -4.98 -28.72 -16.72
CA TYR A 252 -3.61 -29.16 -16.92
C TYR A 252 -3.56 -30.69 -16.94
N LEU A 253 -3.01 -31.27 -18.01
CA LEU A 253 -2.97 -32.73 -18.23
C LEU A 253 -4.36 -33.39 -18.08
N GLY A 254 -5.39 -32.79 -18.70
CA GLY A 254 -6.77 -33.29 -18.66
C GLY A 254 -7.48 -33.19 -17.30
N ASN A 255 -6.86 -32.56 -16.30
CA ASN A 255 -7.43 -32.37 -14.97
C ASN A 255 -7.65 -30.88 -14.67
N PRO A 256 -8.73 -30.49 -13.98
CA PRO A 256 -8.90 -29.12 -13.52
C PRO A 256 -7.73 -28.67 -12.64
N VAL A 257 -7.24 -27.46 -12.88
CA VAL A 257 -6.20 -26.85 -12.04
C VAL A 257 -6.83 -26.39 -10.73
N ARG A 258 -6.28 -26.89 -9.62
CA ARG A 258 -6.71 -26.55 -8.26
C ARG A 258 -5.52 -26.03 -7.48
N VAL A 259 -5.35 -24.71 -7.48
CA VAL A 259 -4.29 -24.05 -6.70
C VAL A 259 -4.87 -23.32 -5.51
N LYS A 260 -4.06 -23.19 -4.47
CA LYS A 260 -4.39 -22.38 -3.29
C LYS A 260 -4.02 -20.92 -3.54
N LYS A 261 -4.87 -19.99 -3.10
CA LYS A 261 -4.45 -18.59 -2.91
C LYS A 261 -3.62 -18.50 -1.64
N VAL A 262 -2.47 -17.82 -1.68
CA VAL A 262 -1.55 -17.72 -0.54
C VAL A 262 -1.40 -16.26 -0.13
N LEU A 263 -1.68 -15.96 1.14
CA LEU A 263 -1.49 -14.66 1.77
C LEU A 263 -0.44 -14.79 2.88
N GLY A 264 0.68 -14.08 2.75
CA GLY A 264 1.84 -14.19 3.63
C GLY A 264 2.67 -15.46 3.39
N GLY A 265 3.51 -15.81 4.36
CA GLY A 265 4.26 -17.07 4.38
C GLY A 265 5.59 -17.01 3.65
N GLU A 266 5.87 -15.96 2.88
CA GLU A 266 7.19 -15.69 2.37
C GLU A 266 8.16 -15.45 3.52
N LEU A 267 9.31 -16.12 3.48
CA LEU A 267 10.36 -15.95 4.47
C LEU A 267 11.10 -14.64 4.16
N ALA A 268 11.30 -13.80 5.18
CA ALA A 268 12.14 -12.61 5.06
C ALA A 268 13.23 -12.63 6.14
N PRO A 269 14.45 -12.17 5.82
CA PRO A 269 15.49 -11.96 6.83
C PRO A 269 15.02 -10.88 7.82
N SER A 270 14.88 -11.25 9.09
CA SER A 270 14.69 -10.31 10.20
C SER A 270 16.03 -9.68 10.58
N PRO A 271 16.05 -8.44 11.12
CA PRO A 271 17.20 -7.93 11.87
C PRO A 271 17.66 -8.98 12.90
N GLY A 272 18.96 -9.27 12.91
CA GLY A 272 19.56 -10.35 13.70
C GLY A 272 19.80 -11.68 12.94
N GLY A 273 19.50 -11.76 11.64
CA GLY A 273 19.80 -12.93 10.81
C GLY A 273 18.82 -14.10 10.95
N ILE A 274 17.74 -13.93 11.71
CA ILE A 274 16.68 -14.93 11.88
C ILE A 274 15.70 -14.81 10.72
N ILE A 275 15.44 -15.92 10.03
CA ILE A 275 14.46 -15.97 8.95
C ILE A 275 13.06 -16.13 9.58
N ARG A 276 12.12 -15.24 9.27
CA ARG A 276 10.73 -15.29 9.77
C ARG A 276 9.72 -15.23 8.63
N PRO A 277 8.57 -15.92 8.74
CA PRO A 277 7.49 -15.75 7.78
C PRO A 277 6.88 -14.34 7.91
N LEU A 278 6.77 -13.66 6.78
CA LEU A 278 5.94 -12.47 6.63
C LEU A 278 4.48 -12.87 6.88
N GLY A 279 3.79 -12.10 7.72
CA GLY A 279 2.38 -12.30 8.00
C GLY A 279 1.48 -11.69 6.94
N ALA A 280 0.18 -11.86 7.11
CA ALA A 280 -0.87 -11.25 6.30
C ALA A 280 -2.13 -11.00 7.16
N PRO A 281 -2.14 -9.97 8.03
CA PRO A 281 -3.35 -9.59 8.77
C PRO A 281 -4.47 -9.18 7.80
N LEU A 282 -5.71 -9.56 8.11
CA LEU A 282 -6.87 -9.31 7.24
C LEU A 282 -7.98 -8.59 8.00
N TYR A 283 -8.68 -7.68 7.32
CA TYR A 283 -9.82 -6.95 7.88
C TYR A 283 -10.95 -6.85 6.85
N PHE A 284 -12.17 -7.19 7.24
CA PHE A 284 -13.33 -7.16 6.36
C PHE A 284 -14.51 -6.48 7.07
N ASN A 285 -15.01 -5.39 6.50
CA ASN A 285 -16.21 -4.68 6.98
C ASN A 285 -17.52 -5.27 6.41
N ALA A 286 -17.54 -6.58 6.14
CA ALA A 286 -18.64 -7.27 5.51
C ALA A 286 -18.66 -8.75 5.92
N ASP A 287 -19.70 -9.47 5.51
CA ASP A 287 -19.69 -10.93 5.47
C ASP A 287 -18.60 -11.42 4.50
N VAL A 288 -18.02 -12.59 4.76
CA VAL A 288 -16.95 -13.17 3.94
C VAL A 288 -17.37 -14.55 3.47
N LEU A 289 -17.36 -14.76 2.16
CA LEU A 289 -17.56 -16.05 1.51
C LEU A 289 -16.22 -16.56 0.97
N VAL A 290 -15.75 -17.68 1.52
CA VAL A 290 -14.49 -18.31 1.08
C VAL A 290 -14.77 -19.40 0.05
N HIS A 291 -14.13 -19.26 -1.11
CA HIS A 291 -14.14 -20.21 -2.19
C HIS A 291 -12.96 -21.19 -2.16
N GLY A 292 -13.20 -22.39 -2.70
CA GLY A 292 -12.20 -23.42 -2.96
C GLY A 292 -12.48 -24.74 -2.26
N ASN A 293 -11.67 -25.77 -2.53
CA ASN A 293 -11.90 -27.13 -2.02
C ASN A 293 -10.61 -27.86 -1.64
N VAL A 294 -10.75 -28.73 -0.64
CA VAL A 294 -9.72 -29.38 0.19
C VAL A 294 -9.47 -30.84 -0.20
N GLN A 295 -9.53 -31.20 -1.47
CA GLN A 295 -9.27 -32.58 -1.89
C GLN A 295 -8.29 -32.64 -3.06
N ASP A 296 -7.01 -32.48 -2.75
CA ASP A 296 -5.93 -33.19 -3.44
C ASP A 296 -5.01 -33.82 -2.38
N ARG A 297 -4.37 -34.94 -2.72
CA ARG A 297 -3.65 -35.90 -1.84
C ARG A 297 -2.53 -35.30 -0.97
N ASN A 298 -2.23 -34.00 -1.11
CA ASN A 298 -1.16 -33.29 -0.39
C ASN A 298 -1.65 -32.08 0.46
N GLY A 299 -2.94 -31.96 0.78
CA GLY A 299 -3.43 -30.99 1.78
C GLY A 299 -3.42 -29.52 1.33
N ALA A 300 -4.14 -29.21 0.24
CA ALA A 300 -4.34 -27.84 -0.24
C ALA A 300 -5.70 -27.26 0.21
N SER A 301 -5.70 -26.01 0.68
CA SER A 301 -6.88 -25.20 1.01
C SER A 301 -7.20 -24.24 -0.15
N GLY A 302 -8.43 -23.74 -0.26
CA GLY A 302 -8.77 -22.68 -1.23
C GLY A 302 -8.02 -21.37 -0.94
N LEU A 303 -7.75 -21.12 0.36
CA LEU A 303 -7.02 -19.97 0.86
C LEU A 303 -6.13 -20.35 2.05
N ASP A 304 -4.82 -20.12 1.91
CA ASP A 304 -3.84 -20.18 2.99
C ASP A 304 -3.51 -18.76 3.48
N VAL A 305 -3.64 -18.53 4.79
CA VAL A 305 -3.28 -17.25 5.43
C VAL A 305 -2.22 -17.50 6.49
N TYR A 306 -1.08 -16.84 6.35
CA TYR A 306 0.00 -16.87 7.33
C TYR A 306 -0.09 -15.63 8.22
N LEU A 307 -0.12 -15.81 9.52
CA LEU A 307 -0.19 -14.77 10.53
C LEU A 307 1.02 -14.88 11.43
N ASN A 308 1.59 -13.75 11.80
CA ASN A 308 2.70 -13.69 12.73
C ASN A 308 2.23 -13.17 14.08
N ALA A 309 2.35 -13.99 15.13
CA ALA A 309 1.90 -13.64 16.47
C ALA A 309 2.71 -12.48 17.08
N ASP A 310 3.97 -12.30 16.66
CA ASP A 310 4.88 -11.26 17.13
C ASP A 310 4.45 -9.89 16.55
N PHE A 311 4.07 -9.86 15.25
CA PHE A 311 3.32 -8.75 14.63
C PHE A 311 1.84 -8.72 15.06
N GLY A 312 1.42 -9.73 15.84
CA GLY A 312 0.06 -10.00 16.33
C GLY A 312 -1.00 -9.69 15.30
N ASP A 313 -0.72 -10.22 14.13
CA ASP A 313 -1.64 -10.32 13.02
C ASP A 313 -2.86 -11.11 13.46
N HIS A 314 -3.98 -10.72 12.91
CA HIS A 314 -5.27 -11.33 13.16
C HIS A 314 -6.14 -11.16 11.92
N ILE A 315 -7.26 -11.89 11.90
CA ILE A 315 -8.30 -11.79 10.88
C ILE A 315 -9.53 -11.26 11.59
N SER A 316 -9.99 -10.08 11.18
CA SER A 316 -11.19 -9.43 11.69
C SER A 316 -12.26 -9.40 10.62
N ILE A 317 -13.41 -10.01 10.88
CA ILE A 317 -14.58 -10.00 10.00
C ILE A 317 -15.72 -9.35 10.79
N THR A 318 -16.26 -8.22 10.33
CA THR A 318 -17.38 -7.57 11.04
C THR A 318 -18.71 -8.29 10.81
N GLY A 319 -18.78 -9.12 9.77
CA GLY A 319 -19.90 -10.00 9.46
C GLY A 319 -19.64 -11.47 9.79
N ASN A 320 -20.28 -12.38 9.07
CA ASN A 320 -20.13 -13.82 9.22
C ASN A 320 -19.10 -14.40 8.24
N LEU A 321 -18.39 -15.42 8.69
CA LEU A 321 -17.58 -16.30 7.85
C LEU A 321 -18.44 -17.46 7.33
N THR A 322 -18.54 -17.58 6.00
CA THR A 322 -19.25 -18.66 5.31
C THR A 322 -18.39 -19.25 4.20
N TYR A 323 -18.74 -20.45 3.74
CA TYR A 323 -17.99 -21.21 2.75
C TYR A 323 -18.90 -21.64 1.59
N GLN A 324 -18.36 -21.62 0.36
CA GLN A 324 -19.15 -21.90 -0.84
C GLN A 324 -19.09 -23.38 -1.26
N GLU A 325 -17.92 -23.88 -1.66
CA GLU A 325 -17.81 -25.22 -2.27
C GLU A 325 -17.32 -26.32 -1.30
N SER A 326 -16.76 -25.95 -0.14
CA SER A 326 -16.14 -26.88 0.81
C SER A 326 -16.43 -26.50 2.26
N THR A 327 -16.25 -27.43 3.19
CA THR A 327 -16.46 -27.19 4.63
C THR A 327 -15.26 -26.59 5.34
N THR A 328 -14.07 -26.61 4.74
CA THR A 328 -12.81 -26.06 5.32
C THR A 328 -11.89 -25.37 4.29
N PRO A 329 -12.40 -24.49 3.40
CA PRO A 329 -11.60 -23.88 2.33
C PRO A 329 -10.53 -22.92 2.85
N LEU A 330 -10.62 -22.45 4.09
CA LEU A 330 -9.67 -21.56 4.75
C LEU A 330 -8.74 -22.35 5.69
N ARG A 331 -7.44 -22.10 5.57
CA ARG A 331 -6.43 -22.56 6.53
C ARG A 331 -5.58 -21.39 7.02
N ILE A 332 -5.43 -21.30 8.34
CA ILE A 332 -4.68 -20.25 9.01
C ILE A 332 -3.42 -20.86 9.63
N PHE A 333 -2.25 -20.33 9.31
CA PHE A 333 -0.99 -20.66 9.96
C PHE A 333 -0.60 -19.53 10.89
N ARG A 334 -0.38 -19.85 12.16
CA ARG A 334 0.15 -18.87 13.12
C ARG A 334 1.60 -19.18 13.46
N ALA A 335 2.47 -18.22 13.16
CA ALA A 335 3.88 -18.24 13.51
C ALA A 335 4.11 -17.70 14.93
N ALA A 336 4.86 -18.43 15.74
CA ALA A 336 5.46 -17.95 16.97
C ALA A 336 6.93 -18.39 16.97
N GLY A 337 7.86 -17.46 16.74
CA GLY A 337 9.24 -17.83 16.39
C GLY A 337 9.31 -18.52 15.02
N THR A 338 9.96 -19.68 14.95
CA THR A 338 10.05 -20.54 13.75
C THR A 338 8.92 -21.58 13.66
N ALA A 339 8.15 -21.80 14.75
CA ALA A 339 7.08 -22.79 14.79
C ALA A 339 5.81 -22.25 14.12
N LEU A 340 5.20 -23.07 13.25
CA LEU A 340 3.92 -22.79 12.60
C LEU A 340 2.83 -23.74 13.12
N THR A 341 1.73 -23.19 13.64
CA THR A 341 0.56 -23.96 14.04
C THR A 341 -0.58 -23.76 13.03
N PRO A 342 -1.04 -24.80 12.32
CA PRO A 342 -2.18 -24.71 11.43
C PRO A 342 -3.52 -24.74 12.20
N PHE A 343 -4.52 -24.04 11.68
CA PHE A 343 -5.90 -24.00 12.18
C PHE A 343 -6.88 -23.97 11.01
N PHE A 344 -7.98 -24.75 11.13
CA PHE A 344 -9.04 -24.86 10.13
C PHE A 344 -10.34 -24.33 10.73
N PRO A 345 -10.69 -23.05 10.49
CA PRO A 345 -11.92 -22.50 11.00
C PRO A 345 -13.15 -23.19 10.40
N VAL A 346 -14.21 -23.31 11.19
CA VAL A 346 -15.55 -23.65 10.74
C VAL A 346 -16.36 -22.36 10.48
N PRO A 347 -17.51 -22.41 9.79
CA PRO A 347 -18.35 -21.22 9.58
C PRO A 347 -18.78 -20.56 10.90
N SER A 348 -19.03 -19.25 10.88
CA SER A 348 -19.43 -18.47 12.06
C SER A 348 -20.68 -19.02 12.77
N ALA A 349 -21.58 -19.65 12.00
CA ALA A 349 -22.82 -20.23 12.54
C ALA A 349 -22.63 -21.53 13.30
N ASP A 350 -21.48 -22.19 13.17
CA ASP A 350 -21.22 -23.45 13.82
C ASP A 350 -21.02 -23.24 15.35
N PRO A 351 -21.70 -24.05 16.21
CA PRO A 351 -21.51 -23.99 17.67
C PRO A 351 -20.06 -24.25 18.13
N THR A 352 -19.27 -24.95 17.31
CA THR A 352 -17.86 -25.28 17.58
C THR A 352 -16.87 -24.22 17.08
N PHE A 353 -17.37 -23.09 16.54
CA PHE A 353 -16.52 -21.98 16.08
C PHE A 353 -15.54 -21.54 17.17
N SER A 354 -14.26 -21.52 16.82
CA SER A 354 -13.18 -21.05 17.69
C SER A 354 -12.54 -19.80 17.10
N THR A 355 -12.28 -18.80 17.96
CA THR A 355 -11.51 -17.61 17.58
C THR A 355 -10.00 -17.87 17.48
N PHE A 356 -9.57 -19.09 17.77
CA PHE A 356 -8.16 -19.47 17.84
C PHE A 356 -7.37 -18.54 18.79
N ARG A 357 -7.89 -18.34 20.02
CA ARG A 357 -7.37 -17.41 21.04
C ARG A 357 -7.42 -15.94 20.60
N GLY A 358 -8.54 -15.54 19.99
CA GLY A 358 -8.80 -14.17 19.53
C GLY A 358 -8.09 -13.73 18.25
N VAL A 359 -7.50 -14.67 17.50
CA VAL A 359 -6.80 -14.44 16.23
C VAL A 359 -7.77 -14.32 15.07
N LEU A 360 -8.85 -15.10 15.07
CA LEU A 360 -9.95 -14.98 14.14
C LEU A 360 -11.14 -14.39 14.90
N ARG A 361 -11.70 -13.30 14.37
CA ARG A 361 -12.87 -12.61 14.92
C ARG A 361 -13.95 -12.49 13.86
N ASP A 362 -15.20 -12.52 14.30
CA ASP A 362 -16.39 -12.38 13.47
C ASP A 362 -17.39 -11.37 14.05
N GLY A 363 -18.53 -11.18 13.38
CA GLY A 363 -19.53 -10.18 13.74
C GLY A 363 -20.38 -10.51 14.97
N ARG A 364 -20.16 -11.64 15.66
CA ARG A 364 -21.05 -12.07 16.75
C ARG A 364 -20.67 -11.44 18.09
N GLU A 365 -21.66 -10.87 18.77
CA GLU A 365 -21.54 -10.28 20.12
C GLU A 365 -21.52 -11.34 21.24
N GLN A 366 -20.79 -12.43 21.04
CA GLN A 366 -20.65 -13.51 22.01
C GLN A 366 -19.18 -13.92 22.13
N ALA A 367 -18.84 -14.58 23.23
CA ALA A 367 -17.54 -15.24 23.35
C ALA A 367 -17.56 -16.58 22.60
N ASP A 368 -16.39 -17.07 22.20
CA ASP A 368 -16.22 -18.44 21.72
C ASP A 368 -16.32 -19.45 22.88
N PRO A 369 -16.36 -20.77 22.61
CA PRO A 369 -16.42 -21.79 23.66
C PRO A 369 -15.26 -21.75 24.68
N SER A 370 -14.17 -21.05 24.38
CA SER A 370 -13.01 -20.85 25.25
C SER A 370 -13.01 -19.50 25.97
N GLY A 371 -14.06 -18.69 25.84
CA GLY A 371 -14.22 -17.40 26.50
C GLY A 371 -13.53 -16.21 25.80
N PHE A 372 -13.00 -16.38 24.59
CA PHE A 372 -12.40 -15.29 23.84
C PHE A 372 -13.48 -14.48 23.08
N PRO A 373 -13.35 -13.14 23.01
CA PRO A 373 -14.33 -12.31 22.31
C PRO A 373 -14.31 -12.58 20.80
N ARG A 374 -15.51 -12.71 20.20
CA ARG A 374 -15.66 -12.89 18.76
C ARG A 374 -15.81 -11.58 18.02
N LEU A 375 -16.55 -10.62 18.58
CA LEU A 375 -16.92 -9.36 17.93
C LEU A 375 -15.72 -8.58 17.35
N ALA A 376 -15.74 -8.37 16.03
CA ALA A 376 -14.93 -7.37 15.34
C ALA A 376 -15.77 -6.12 15.05
N GLN A 377 -15.24 -4.94 15.38
CA GLN A 377 -15.93 -3.67 15.13
C GLN A 377 -15.71 -3.18 13.69
N ARG A 378 -16.65 -2.42 13.14
CA ARG A 378 -16.45 -1.79 11.83
C ARG A 378 -15.39 -0.69 11.92
N LYS A 379 -14.43 -0.71 11.00
CA LYS A 379 -13.42 0.34 10.83
C LYS A 379 -13.90 1.27 9.72
N GLU A 380 -14.03 2.56 9.94
CA GLU A 380 -14.41 3.44 8.82
C GLU A 380 -13.23 3.63 7.85
N PRO A 381 -13.45 3.55 6.52
CA PRO A 381 -12.40 3.81 5.56
C PRO A 381 -11.93 5.27 5.59
N PRO A 382 -10.67 5.53 5.23
CA PRO A 382 -10.22 6.88 4.91
C PRO A 382 -10.85 7.38 3.60
N ILE A 383 -11.01 8.71 3.47
CA ILE A 383 -11.47 9.33 2.22
C ILE A 383 -10.35 10.21 1.67
N ILE A 384 -9.98 10.01 0.41
CA ILE A 384 -8.91 10.75 -0.27
C ILE A 384 -9.41 12.03 -0.94
N ASP A 385 -10.66 12.05 -1.38
CA ASP A 385 -11.26 13.16 -2.13
C ASP A 385 -12.21 14.02 -1.29
N GLU A 386 -12.04 13.97 0.03
CA GLU A 386 -12.82 14.78 0.96
C GLU A 386 -12.35 16.24 0.96
N ASP A 387 -13.30 17.15 0.82
CA ASP A 387 -13.08 18.59 0.98
C ASP A 387 -13.26 18.99 2.45
N ASP A 388 -12.41 19.90 2.93
CA ASP A 388 -12.60 20.52 4.25
C ASP A 388 -13.91 21.31 4.27
N PRO A 389 -14.86 21.03 5.20
CA PRO A 389 -16.15 21.71 5.26
C PRO A 389 -16.03 23.23 5.47
N ASN A 390 -14.94 23.74 6.03
CA ASN A 390 -14.75 25.17 6.27
C ASN A 390 -14.16 25.92 5.07
N THR A 391 -13.20 25.30 4.38
CA THR A 391 -12.46 25.95 3.29
C THR A 391 -12.90 25.50 1.90
N ASN A 392 -13.67 24.41 1.80
CA ASN A 392 -14.12 23.78 0.57
C ASN A 392 -12.94 23.40 -0.35
N ARG A 393 -11.84 22.93 0.26
CA ARG A 393 -10.62 22.54 -0.43
C ARG A 393 -10.16 21.15 -0.02
N MET A 394 -9.88 20.33 -1.03
CA MET A 394 -9.24 19.03 -0.87
C MET A 394 -7.78 19.15 -0.42
N ARG A 395 -7.40 18.32 0.55
CA ARG A 395 -6.05 18.29 1.14
C ARG A 395 -4.92 18.05 0.14
N TYR A 396 -5.09 17.16 -0.83
CA TYR A 396 -4.03 16.86 -1.81
C TYR A 396 -3.83 17.98 -2.84
N ARG A 397 -4.87 18.78 -3.12
CA ARG A 397 -4.73 20.03 -3.88
C ARG A 397 -3.96 21.08 -3.08
N LEU A 398 -4.24 21.20 -1.78
CA LEU A 398 -3.48 22.07 -0.89
C LEU A 398 -1.99 21.68 -0.84
N ALA A 399 -1.70 20.39 -0.66
CA ALA A 399 -0.34 19.87 -0.58
C ALA A 399 0.46 19.99 -1.89
N THR A 400 -0.19 20.13 -3.05
CA THR A 400 0.48 20.13 -4.37
C THR A 400 0.23 21.44 -5.16
N ARG A 401 -0.97 21.58 -5.73
CA ARG A 401 -1.37 22.70 -6.59
C ARG A 401 -1.23 24.06 -5.91
N ASP A 402 -1.63 24.15 -4.65
CA ASP A 402 -1.70 25.41 -3.91
C ASP A 402 -0.47 25.64 -3.01
N SER A 403 0.49 24.69 -2.98
CA SER A 403 1.70 24.77 -2.14
C SER A 403 2.92 25.41 -2.82
N GLY A 404 2.81 25.81 -4.09
CA GLY A 404 3.90 26.48 -4.81
C GLY A 404 4.13 27.92 -4.37
N SER A 405 5.33 28.43 -4.66
CA SER A 405 5.65 29.84 -4.48
C SER A 405 4.94 30.73 -5.50
N VAL A 406 4.87 32.03 -5.24
CA VAL A 406 4.38 33.00 -6.21
C VAL A 406 5.50 33.22 -7.24
N GLY A 407 5.23 32.85 -8.50
CA GLY A 407 6.18 32.97 -9.59
C GLY A 407 6.28 34.39 -10.17
N PRO A 408 7.17 34.61 -11.14
CA PRO A 408 7.38 35.92 -11.77
C PRO A 408 6.11 36.54 -12.40
N GLY A 409 5.14 35.71 -12.81
CA GLY A 409 3.86 36.14 -13.34
C GLY A 409 2.77 36.44 -12.30
N GLY A 410 3.11 36.48 -11.00
CA GLY A 410 2.16 36.81 -9.92
C GLY A 410 1.17 35.69 -9.58
N PHE A 411 1.32 34.50 -10.16
CA PHE A 411 0.48 33.33 -9.88
C PHE A 411 1.28 32.22 -9.16
N ASN A 412 0.57 31.33 -8.48
CA ASN A 412 1.16 30.19 -7.78
C ASN A 412 1.68 29.14 -8.78
N ILE A 413 2.99 28.88 -8.78
CA ILE A 413 3.63 27.94 -9.71
C ILE A 413 3.26 26.46 -9.46
N GLY A 414 2.68 26.16 -8.30
CA GLY A 414 2.14 24.84 -7.98
C GLY A 414 1.03 24.42 -8.95
N ARG A 415 0.30 25.38 -9.53
CA ARG A 415 -0.68 25.14 -10.60
C ARG A 415 -0.07 24.53 -11.87
N LEU A 416 1.24 24.73 -12.07
CA LEU A 416 1.99 24.17 -13.19
C LEU A 416 2.67 22.84 -12.83
N GLY A 417 2.51 22.37 -11.59
CA GLY A 417 3.15 21.16 -11.07
C GLY A 417 4.41 21.41 -10.23
N TYR A 418 4.79 22.67 -9.97
CA TYR A 418 6.03 23.05 -9.28
C TYR A 418 5.82 23.47 -7.81
N GLY A 419 4.94 22.75 -7.10
CA GLY A 419 4.66 22.97 -5.68
C GLY A 419 5.65 22.28 -4.74
N ARG A 420 5.32 22.25 -3.44
CA ARG A 420 6.00 21.35 -2.47
C ARG A 420 5.73 19.88 -2.78
N GLY A 421 4.64 19.58 -3.50
CA GLY A 421 4.42 18.32 -4.17
C GLY A 421 4.09 18.53 -5.65
N VAL A 422 4.02 17.45 -6.42
CA VAL A 422 3.81 17.51 -7.87
C VAL A 422 2.33 17.40 -8.20
N TYR A 423 1.78 18.41 -8.89
CA TYR A 423 0.39 18.45 -9.33
C TYR A 423 0.27 18.08 -10.82
N LEU A 424 -0.63 17.14 -11.13
CA LEU A 424 -0.99 16.73 -12.49
C LEU A 424 -2.47 17.05 -12.74
N GLY A 425 -2.71 18.11 -13.52
CA GLY A 425 -4.05 18.49 -13.96
C GLY A 425 -4.51 17.69 -15.18
N ASN A 426 -4.60 16.36 -15.06
CA ASN A 426 -4.93 15.44 -16.17
C ASN A 426 -6.37 14.90 -16.10
N ARG A 427 -7.33 15.76 -15.74
CA ARG A 427 -8.74 15.36 -15.55
C ARG A 427 -9.38 14.75 -16.81
N ASP A 428 -8.90 15.14 -17.98
CA ASP A 428 -9.38 14.63 -19.27
C ASP A 428 -8.99 13.16 -19.51
N ASP A 429 -8.06 12.61 -18.72
CA ASP A 429 -7.68 11.20 -18.75
C ASP A 429 -8.68 10.28 -18.02
N LEU A 430 -9.70 10.82 -17.35
CA LEU A 430 -10.67 10.00 -16.63
C LEU A 430 -11.50 9.15 -17.59
N ASN A 431 -11.39 7.83 -17.43
CA ASN A 431 -12.24 6.87 -18.14
C ASN A 431 -13.55 6.73 -17.37
N ARG A 432 -14.65 7.15 -17.99
CA ARG A 432 -15.98 6.97 -17.42
C ARG A 432 -16.69 5.85 -18.16
N ASP A 433 -17.38 5.02 -17.40
CA ASP A 433 -18.36 4.10 -17.98
C ASP A 433 -19.41 4.91 -18.75
N SER A 434 -19.86 4.39 -19.88
CA SER A 434 -20.84 5.09 -20.70
C SER A 434 -22.20 5.09 -20.00
N GLY A 435 -22.91 6.22 -20.07
CA GLY A 435 -24.20 6.38 -19.38
C GLY A 435 -25.32 5.47 -19.89
N ASP A 436 -25.15 4.92 -21.10
CA ASP A 436 -26.04 3.93 -21.72
C ASP A 436 -25.63 2.47 -21.42
N GLY A 437 -24.52 2.26 -20.72
CA GLY A 437 -24.00 0.94 -20.36
C GLY A 437 -23.33 0.17 -21.52
N SER A 438 -23.14 0.79 -22.69
CA SER A 438 -22.46 0.15 -23.83
C SER A 438 -20.98 -0.16 -23.56
N TYR A 439 -20.33 0.67 -22.73
CA TYR A 439 -18.93 0.55 -22.33
C TYR A 439 -18.81 0.58 -20.81
N SER A 440 -18.09 -0.39 -20.27
CA SER A 440 -17.51 -0.27 -18.94
C SER A 440 -16.02 -0.58 -18.99
N GLN A 441 -15.26 0.09 -18.13
CA GLN A 441 -13.82 -0.14 -18.01
C GLN A 441 -13.50 -1.60 -17.70
N ARG A 442 -14.34 -2.25 -16.87
CA ARG A 442 -14.23 -3.67 -16.53
C ARG A 442 -14.48 -4.58 -17.73
N TYR A 443 -15.51 -4.30 -18.53
CA TYR A 443 -15.77 -5.04 -19.76
C TYR A 443 -14.58 -4.96 -20.72
N ASP A 444 -14.01 -3.76 -20.90
CA ASP A 444 -12.84 -3.55 -21.75
C ASP A 444 -11.63 -4.35 -21.25
N TRP A 445 -11.36 -4.38 -19.94
CA TRP A 445 -10.28 -5.19 -19.36
C TRP A 445 -10.41 -6.69 -19.63
N LEU A 446 -11.63 -7.22 -19.55
CA LEU A 446 -11.89 -8.65 -19.73
C LEU A 446 -11.99 -9.06 -21.21
N ASN A 447 -12.21 -8.11 -22.12
CA ASN A 447 -12.50 -8.39 -23.53
C ASN A 447 -11.53 -7.66 -24.49
N PRO A 448 -10.29 -8.17 -24.66
CA PRO A 448 -9.28 -7.55 -25.51
C PRO A 448 -9.74 -7.29 -26.95
N ASN A 449 -9.57 -6.04 -27.41
CA ASN A 449 -9.87 -5.57 -28.77
C ASN A 449 -11.35 -5.75 -29.22
N LYS A 450 -12.31 -5.96 -28.30
CA LYS A 450 -13.72 -6.19 -28.65
C LYS A 450 -14.59 -4.93 -28.69
N HIS A 451 -14.19 -3.86 -28.00
CA HIS A 451 -14.95 -2.61 -27.98
C HIS A 451 -14.29 -1.53 -28.86
N PRO A 452 -15.04 -0.76 -29.68
CA PRO A 452 -14.49 0.32 -30.51
C PRO A 452 -13.79 1.41 -29.71
N ASP A 453 -14.39 1.83 -28.58
CA ASP A 453 -13.82 2.81 -27.65
C ASP A 453 -12.84 2.20 -26.64
N GLY A 454 -12.48 0.92 -26.81
CA GLY A 454 -11.56 0.22 -25.92
C GLY A 454 -10.11 0.68 -26.07
N PHE A 455 -9.32 0.51 -25.02
CA PHE A 455 -7.93 0.97 -24.99
C PHE A 455 -6.89 -0.09 -25.36
N TRP A 456 -7.34 -1.23 -25.89
CA TRP A 456 -6.48 -2.27 -26.45
C TRP A 456 -5.88 -1.84 -27.79
N GLN A 457 -4.54 -1.93 -27.87
CA GLN A 457 -3.74 -1.70 -29.06
C GLN A 457 -2.95 -2.98 -29.36
N GLY A 458 -3.59 -3.92 -30.06
CA GLY A 458 -3.02 -5.24 -30.29
C GLY A 458 -2.94 -6.04 -28.97
N PRO A 459 -1.77 -6.55 -28.56
CA PRO A 459 -1.62 -7.26 -27.31
C PRO A 459 -1.53 -6.36 -26.06
N TYR A 460 -1.45 -5.04 -26.23
CA TYR A 460 -1.19 -4.08 -25.14
C TYR A 460 -2.44 -3.29 -24.76
N TYR A 461 -2.78 -3.26 -23.47
CA TYR A 461 -3.77 -2.32 -22.95
C TYR A 461 -3.07 -1.01 -22.56
N ILE A 462 -3.42 0.10 -23.23
CA ILE A 462 -2.78 1.41 -23.04
C ILE A 462 -3.87 2.47 -22.80
N PRO A 463 -4.27 2.68 -21.53
CA PRO A 463 -5.30 3.64 -21.17
C PRO A 463 -4.78 5.09 -21.26
N PRO A 464 -5.68 6.08 -21.47
CA PRO A 464 -5.32 7.49 -21.35
C PRO A 464 -5.00 7.79 -19.87
N ALA A 465 -3.76 8.16 -19.61
CA ALA A 465 -3.23 8.40 -18.28
C ALA A 465 -1.86 9.09 -18.34
N ALA A 466 -1.51 9.79 -17.28
CA ALA A 466 -0.13 10.22 -17.06
C ALA A 466 0.73 9.01 -16.61
N HIS A 467 1.87 8.79 -17.25
CA HIS A 467 2.80 7.72 -16.89
C HIS A 467 3.92 8.24 -15.97
N ILE A 468 4.06 7.62 -14.81
CA ILE A 468 5.06 7.90 -13.78
C ILE A 468 6.09 6.77 -13.79
N SER A 469 7.29 7.06 -14.30
CA SER A 469 8.44 6.15 -14.21
C SER A 469 9.30 6.52 -13.00
N LEU A 470 9.30 5.65 -11.99
CA LEU A 470 10.15 5.79 -10.81
C LEU A 470 11.58 5.37 -11.12
N ARG A 471 12.56 6.12 -10.60
CA ARG A 471 13.99 5.90 -10.78
C ARG A 471 14.72 6.09 -9.45
N SER A 472 15.95 5.59 -9.36
CA SER A 472 16.76 5.66 -8.14
C SER A 472 16.95 7.08 -7.60
N ASP A 473 17.06 8.11 -8.44
CA ASP A 473 17.30 9.51 -8.06
C ASP A 473 16.06 10.43 -8.17
N GLY A 474 14.87 9.89 -8.44
CA GLY A 474 13.65 10.68 -8.62
C GLY A 474 12.63 10.01 -9.52
N PHE A 475 11.89 10.76 -10.31
CA PHE A 475 10.84 10.19 -11.17
C PHE A 475 10.65 11.01 -12.45
N GLU A 476 10.18 10.36 -13.50
CA GLU A 476 9.88 10.98 -14.78
C GLU A 476 8.37 10.87 -15.01
N ILE A 477 7.75 11.97 -15.40
CA ILE A 477 6.31 11.99 -15.65
C ILE A 477 6.07 12.37 -17.11
N THR A 478 5.48 11.45 -17.85
CA THR A 478 5.03 11.65 -19.22
C THR A 478 3.52 11.82 -19.21
N ARG A 479 3.05 12.99 -19.65
CA ARG A 479 1.62 13.25 -19.82
C ARG A 479 1.04 12.45 -20.99
N ASN A 480 -0.28 12.39 -21.10
CA ASN A 480 -0.96 11.64 -22.15
C ASN A 480 -0.53 12.11 -23.55
N LEU A 481 0.17 11.23 -24.28
CA LEU A 481 0.71 11.52 -25.61
C LEU A 481 -0.36 11.61 -26.70
N LYS A 482 -1.59 11.11 -26.44
CA LYS A 482 -2.68 11.20 -27.43
C LYS A 482 -3.28 12.60 -27.54
N ASN A 483 -3.02 13.47 -26.56
CA ASN A 483 -3.52 14.83 -26.53
C ASN A 483 -2.36 15.83 -26.67
N ASN A 484 -2.27 16.47 -27.84
CA ASN A 484 -1.22 17.45 -28.13
C ASN A 484 -1.20 18.66 -27.18
N ARG A 485 -2.28 18.90 -26.41
CA ARG A 485 -2.34 19.99 -25.43
C ARG A 485 -1.77 19.62 -24.06
N ASP A 486 -1.51 18.34 -23.82
CA ASP A 486 -1.02 17.84 -22.54
C ASP A 486 0.50 17.96 -22.44
N THR A 487 0.96 19.22 -22.39
CA THR A 487 2.36 19.60 -22.31
C THR A 487 2.69 20.25 -20.97
N TRP A 488 3.95 20.16 -20.56
CA TRP A 488 4.47 20.87 -19.41
C TRP A 488 4.61 22.37 -19.71
N ARG A 489 4.32 23.20 -18.70
CA ARG A 489 4.50 24.65 -18.76
C ARG A 489 5.81 25.02 -18.06
N ASN A 490 6.52 26.05 -18.50
CA ASN A 490 7.70 26.55 -17.80
C ASN A 490 7.31 27.34 -16.53
N TYR A 491 8.29 27.76 -15.72
CA TYR A 491 8.05 28.52 -14.47
C TYR A 491 7.40 29.90 -14.67
N SER A 492 7.36 30.41 -15.90
CA SER A 492 6.66 31.65 -16.28
C SER A 492 5.26 31.40 -16.86
N GLY A 493 4.82 30.14 -16.99
CA GLY A 493 3.52 29.74 -17.54
C GLY A 493 3.50 29.51 -19.05
N GLY A 494 4.62 29.68 -19.76
CA GLY A 494 4.73 29.43 -21.19
C GLY A 494 4.68 27.93 -21.52
N ASP A 495 4.13 27.58 -22.69
CA ASP A 495 4.19 26.21 -23.21
C ASP A 495 5.63 25.78 -23.50
N THR A 496 5.97 24.53 -23.19
CA THR A 496 7.27 23.96 -23.55
C THR A 496 7.20 23.00 -24.73
N ALA A 497 5.99 22.62 -25.17
CA ALA A 497 5.76 21.54 -26.12
C ALA A 497 6.34 20.17 -25.69
N ARG A 498 6.73 20.02 -24.41
CA ARG A 498 7.26 18.78 -23.86
C ARG A 498 6.15 18.00 -23.15
N HIS A 499 5.98 16.73 -23.50
CA HIS A 499 5.05 15.83 -22.81
C HIS A 499 5.71 15.12 -21.61
N SER A 500 7.01 14.87 -21.67
CA SER A 500 7.77 14.29 -20.56
C SER A 500 8.55 15.35 -19.81
N LEU A 501 8.64 15.20 -18.48
CA LEU A 501 9.49 16.01 -17.63
C LEU A 501 10.15 15.13 -16.57
N ARG A 502 11.47 15.27 -16.45
CA ARG A 502 12.26 14.57 -15.43
C ARG A 502 12.34 15.40 -14.14
N PHE A 503 12.06 14.75 -13.02
CA PHE A 503 12.23 15.28 -11.67
C PHE A 503 13.35 14.52 -10.95
N LYS A 504 14.20 15.27 -10.24
CA LYS A 504 15.25 14.72 -9.38
C LYS A 504 15.06 15.17 -7.95
N LEU A 505 15.38 14.27 -7.04
CA LEU A 505 15.32 14.50 -5.60
C LEU A 505 16.73 14.58 -5.03
N GLY A 506 16.90 15.41 -4.01
CA GLY A 506 18.20 15.61 -3.36
C GLY A 506 18.04 16.27 -2.01
N PHE A 507 19.12 16.31 -1.25
CA PHE A 507 19.15 17.01 0.03
C PHE A 507 19.59 18.46 -0.17
N GLY A 508 18.88 19.38 0.47
CA GLY A 508 19.27 20.78 0.62
C GLY A 508 20.34 20.92 1.69
N SER A 509 20.15 21.81 2.67
CA SER A 509 21.19 22.11 3.68
C SER A 509 21.40 21.01 4.73
N GLY A 510 20.54 19.98 4.77
CA GLY A 510 20.64 18.90 5.75
C GLY A 510 19.95 17.59 5.30
N PRO A 511 20.17 16.49 6.03
CA PRO A 511 19.70 15.15 5.65
C PRO A 511 18.18 14.94 5.77
N THR A 512 17.46 15.90 6.36
CA THR A 512 15.99 15.93 6.46
C THR A 512 15.35 16.97 5.53
N ASP A 513 16.15 17.81 4.87
CA ASP A 513 15.68 18.83 3.93
C ASP A 513 15.62 18.24 2.52
N LEU A 514 14.60 17.40 2.28
CA LEU A 514 14.37 16.81 0.96
C LEU A 514 13.85 17.88 -0.01
N ARG A 515 14.51 18.01 -1.15
CA ARG A 515 14.24 19.02 -2.18
C ARG A 515 13.94 18.35 -3.52
N ILE A 516 13.17 19.06 -4.36
CA ILE A 516 12.84 18.63 -5.72
C ILE A 516 13.23 19.69 -6.74
N ILE A 517 13.85 19.22 -7.81
CA ILE A 517 14.16 20.00 -9.02
C ILE A 517 13.67 19.26 -10.25
N ASN A 518 13.54 19.96 -11.38
CA ASN A 518 13.20 19.38 -12.68
C ASN A 518 14.00 20.06 -13.80
N GLU A 519 13.89 19.53 -15.02
CA GLU A 519 14.63 20.04 -16.20
C GLU A 519 14.32 21.49 -16.56
N LEU A 520 13.23 22.06 -16.04
CA LEU A 520 12.80 23.43 -16.29
C LEU A 520 13.12 24.35 -15.10
N THR A 521 13.69 23.84 -14.00
CA THR A 521 14.04 24.64 -12.82
C THR A 521 15.06 25.71 -13.20
N PRO A 522 14.76 27.01 -12.98
CA PRO A 522 15.65 28.09 -13.37
C PRO A 522 16.98 28.06 -12.61
N GLY A 523 18.08 28.41 -13.30
CA GLY A 523 19.40 28.56 -12.67
C GLY A 523 20.21 27.28 -12.50
N ILE A 524 19.69 26.11 -12.92
CA ILE A 524 20.43 24.85 -12.87
C ILE A 524 21.41 24.78 -14.05
N SER A 525 22.69 24.58 -13.74
CA SER A 525 23.77 24.53 -14.75
C SER A 525 23.96 23.13 -15.38
N SER A 526 23.79 22.06 -14.59
CA SER A 526 23.85 20.67 -15.06
C SER A 526 22.78 19.81 -14.37
N PHE A 527 21.70 19.53 -15.08
CA PHE A 527 20.64 18.65 -14.57
C PHE A 527 21.06 17.16 -14.54
N GLY A 528 22.04 16.76 -15.35
CA GLY A 528 22.56 15.39 -15.39
C GLY A 528 23.20 14.97 -14.06
N THR A 529 23.90 15.88 -13.41
CA THR A 529 24.62 15.65 -12.14
C THR A 529 24.44 16.87 -11.23
N PRO A 530 23.24 17.07 -10.66
CA PRO A 530 22.93 18.24 -9.86
C PRO A 530 23.73 18.24 -8.55
N THR A 531 24.17 19.40 -8.14
CA THR A 531 24.86 19.65 -6.87
C THR A 531 23.87 19.99 -5.76
N GLN A 532 24.33 19.99 -4.50
CA GLN A 532 23.53 20.47 -3.37
C GLN A 532 23.02 21.91 -3.58
N ALA A 533 23.83 22.78 -4.21
CA ALA A 533 23.44 24.15 -4.52
C ALA A 533 22.29 24.22 -5.52
N ASP A 534 22.27 23.32 -6.53
CA ASP A 534 21.14 23.23 -7.47
C ASP A 534 19.84 22.82 -6.76
N PHE A 535 19.91 21.90 -5.79
CA PHE A 535 18.73 21.49 -5.01
C PHE A 535 18.18 22.58 -4.10
N LEU A 536 19.01 23.53 -3.65
CA LEU A 536 18.55 24.70 -2.88
C LEU A 536 17.74 25.70 -3.73
N LEU A 537 17.87 25.67 -5.05
CA LEU A 537 17.00 26.41 -5.97
C LEU A 537 15.60 25.77 -6.10
N GLY A 538 15.49 24.49 -5.72
CA GLY A 538 14.25 23.72 -5.71
C GLY A 538 13.36 23.96 -4.49
N MET A 539 12.10 23.54 -4.60
CA MET A 539 11.14 23.58 -3.49
C MET A 539 11.42 22.45 -2.50
N ALA A 540 11.09 22.67 -1.22
CA ALA A 540 11.02 21.60 -0.22
C ALA A 540 9.96 20.58 -0.66
N PHE A 541 10.39 19.33 -0.83
CA PHE A 541 9.54 18.26 -1.33
C PHE A 541 8.82 17.56 -0.18
N ASN A 542 7.50 17.46 -0.27
CA ASN A 542 6.65 16.86 0.75
C ASN A 542 6.29 15.39 0.49
N GLY A 543 6.82 14.79 -0.59
CA GLY A 543 6.61 13.38 -0.93
C GLY A 543 5.31 13.09 -1.70
N ILE A 544 4.52 14.11 -2.07
CA ILE A 544 3.21 13.91 -2.70
C ILE A 544 3.26 14.15 -4.21
N ILE A 545 2.66 13.21 -4.96
CA ILE A 545 2.29 13.39 -6.36
C ILE A 545 0.77 13.22 -6.45
N PHE A 546 0.06 14.21 -6.96
CA PHE A 546 -1.40 14.20 -7.05
C PHE A 546 -1.85 14.40 -8.50
N ALA A 547 -2.72 13.49 -8.96
CA ALA A 547 -3.31 13.49 -10.29
C ALA A 547 -4.84 13.59 -10.21
N GLU A 548 -5.41 14.48 -11.03
CA GLU A 548 -6.88 14.64 -11.16
C GLU A 548 -7.52 13.55 -12.03
N GLY A 549 -6.73 12.82 -12.83
CA GLY A 549 -7.18 11.72 -13.66
C GLY A 549 -6.34 10.45 -13.49
N ASN A 550 -6.43 9.54 -14.45
CA ASN A 550 -5.76 8.24 -14.38
C ASN A 550 -4.23 8.36 -14.36
N ILE A 551 -3.56 7.38 -13.74
CA ILE A 551 -2.10 7.28 -13.73
C ILE A 551 -1.64 5.87 -14.10
N ARG A 552 -0.46 5.78 -14.72
CA ARG A 552 0.27 4.53 -14.98
C ARG A 552 1.59 4.60 -14.23
N ILE A 553 2.03 3.52 -13.58
CA ILE A 553 3.21 3.55 -12.72
C ILE A 553 4.04 2.26 -12.78
N ARG A 554 5.37 2.42 -12.76
CA ARG A 554 6.38 1.36 -12.63
C ARG A 554 7.74 1.93 -12.21
N GLY A 555 8.68 1.08 -11.80
CA GLY A 555 10.09 1.43 -11.60
C GLY A 555 10.58 1.30 -10.16
N VAL A 556 11.63 2.03 -9.82
CA VAL A 556 12.33 1.94 -8.53
C VAL A 556 12.03 3.16 -7.67
N ILE A 557 11.45 2.96 -6.48
CA ILE A 557 11.23 4.02 -5.49
C ILE A 557 12.57 4.65 -5.15
N PRO A 558 12.70 6.00 -5.23
CA PRO A 558 13.99 6.66 -5.12
C PRO A 558 14.73 6.37 -3.81
N ALA A 559 16.05 6.31 -3.89
CA ALA A 559 16.95 6.24 -2.75
C ALA A 559 18.16 7.13 -3.01
N LEU A 560 18.42 8.04 -2.08
CA LEU A 560 19.43 9.08 -2.21
C LEU A 560 20.67 8.72 -1.40
N SER A 561 21.85 8.96 -1.98
CA SER A 561 23.11 8.85 -1.26
C SER A 561 23.46 10.17 -0.58
N SER A 562 23.86 10.11 0.68
CA SER A 562 24.47 11.21 1.43
C SER A 562 25.75 10.70 2.07
N GLY A 563 26.88 10.87 1.38
CA GLY A 563 28.15 10.23 1.75
C GLY A 563 28.06 8.71 1.64
N LEU A 564 28.41 7.98 2.70
CA LEU A 564 28.36 6.50 2.76
C LEU A 564 26.96 5.94 3.12
N THR A 565 25.98 6.79 3.42
CA THR A 565 24.64 6.36 3.83
C THR A 565 23.64 6.52 2.69
N ILE A 566 22.92 5.44 2.36
CA ILE A 566 21.79 5.46 1.44
C ILE A 566 20.50 5.66 2.25
N ARG A 567 19.72 6.68 1.92
CA ARG A 567 18.40 6.97 2.50
C ARG A 567 17.32 6.79 1.44
N GLY A 568 16.38 5.90 1.70
CA GLY A 568 15.18 5.74 0.87
C GLY A 568 14.26 6.95 0.97
N VAL A 569 13.54 7.22 -0.11
CA VAL A 569 12.51 8.25 -0.19
C VAL A 569 11.14 7.60 0.06
N GLN A 570 10.28 8.33 0.76
CA GLN A 570 8.90 7.91 1.01
C GLN A 570 7.95 8.76 0.17
N LEU A 571 7.07 8.11 -0.59
CA LEU A 571 6.15 8.76 -1.52
C LEU A 571 4.70 8.41 -1.22
N THR A 572 3.79 9.33 -1.53
CA THR A 572 2.35 9.05 -1.62
C THR A 572 1.83 9.64 -2.92
N ILE A 573 1.36 8.74 -3.78
CA ILE A 573 0.85 9.04 -5.11
C ILE A 573 -0.66 8.88 -5.04
N VAL A 574 -1.37 9.94 -5.39
CA VAL A 574 -2.82 10.02 -5.29
C VAL A 574 -3.42 10.30 -6.66
N SER A 575 -4.41 9.50 -7.05
CA SER A 575 -5.16 9.65 -8.29
C SER A 575 -6.65 9.74 -7.99
N LEU A 576 -7.34 10.71 -8.58
CA LEU A 576 -8.81 10.77 -8.55
C LEU A 576 -9.47 9.85 -9.61
N GLY A 577 -8.68 9.08 -10.36
CA GLY A 577 -9.17 8.06 -11.28
C GLY A 577 -8.67 6.66 -10.90
N THR A 578 -8.37 5.86 -11.92
CA THR A 578 -7.74 4.55 -11.82
C THR A 578 -6.22 4.66 -11.84
N GLY A 579 -5.54 3.90 -10.97
CA GLY A 579 -4.10 3.69 -11.03
C GLY A 579 -3.76 2.36 -11.70
N TYR A 580 -2.95 2.39 -12.74
CA TYR A 580 -2.48 1.21 -13.46
C TYR A 580 -1.04 0.89 -13.08
N VAL A 581 -0.81 -0.29 -12.49
CA VAL A 581 0.53 -0.80 -12.21
C VAL A 581 1.00 -1.60 -13.42
N GLU A 582 2.07 -1.13 -14.07
CA GLU A 582 2.50 -1.63 -15.39
C GLU A 582 3.84 -2.36 -15.37
N GLY A 583 4.20 -2.90 -14.21
CA GLY A 583 5.49 -3.56 -13.99
C GLY A 583 5.78 -3.65 -12.50
N SER A 584 7.06 -3.78 -12.17
CA SER A 584 7.50 -3.81 -10.79
C SER A 584 7.54 -2.40 -10.19
N ILE A 585 7.25 -2.32 -8.89
CA ILE A 585 7.52 -1.14 -8.04
C ILE A 585 8.44 -1.64 -6.93
N ILE A 586 9.72 -1.27 -7.00
CA ILE A 586 10.75 -1.83 -6.11
C ILE A 586 11.35 -0.73 -5.22
N LYS A 587 11.60 -1.03 -3.95
CA LYS A 587 12.32 -0.15 -3.03
C LYS A 587 13.77 0.03 -3.48
N GLY A 588 14.20 1.27 -3.70
CA GLY A 588 15.62 1.57 -3.94
C GLY A 588 16.52 1.41 -2.70
N ALA A 589 15.92 1.36 -1.51
CA ALA A 589 16.57 1.11 -0.22
C ALA A 589 15.55 0.57 0.80
N PRO A 590 15.97 -0.14 1.87
CA PRO A 590 15.05 -0.69 2.88
C PRO A 590 14.11 0.32 3.56
N THR A 591 14.48 1.60 3.53
CA THR A 591 13.71 2.74 4.06
C THR A 591 12.74 3.35 3.04
N SER A 592 12.80 2.94 1.78
CA SER A 592 11.93 3.48 0.72
C SER A 592 10.53 2.90 0.88
N SER A 593 9.51 3.72 0.65
CA SER A 593 8.12 3.30 0.77
C SER A 593 7.22 4.11 -0.18
N LEU A 594 6.13 3.50 -0.61
CA LEU A 594 5.18 4.11 -1.53
C LEU A 594 3.76 3.76 -1.13
N ALA A 595 2.89 4.76 -1.09
CA ALA A 595 1.44 4.57 -1.05
C ALA A 595 0.85 4.98 -2.40
N LEU A 596 0.04 4.11 -3.00
CA LEU A 596 -0.71 4.33 -4.23
C LEU A 596 -2.19 4.40 -3.88
N LEU A 597 -2.74 5.61 -3.84
CA LEU A 597 -4.13 5.87 -3.44
C LEU A 597 -4.93 6.30 -4.65
N CYS A 598 -5.92 5.51 -5.04
CA CYS A 598 -6.76 5.77 -6.20
C CYS A 598 -8.22 5.84 -5.78
N ARG A 599 -8.97 6.77 -6.37
CA ARG A 599 -10.40 6.92 -6.09
C ARG A 599 -11.18 5.73 -6.66
N ASP A 600 -10.96 5.41 -7.93
CA ASP A 600 -11.76 4.40 -8.62
C ASP A 600 -11.17 3.00 -8.39
N ASN A 601 -10.21 2.58 -9.19
CA ASN A 601 -9.61 1.24 -9.12
C ASN A 601 -8.09 1.30 -9.02
N VAL A 602 -7.48 0.22 -8.55
CA VAL A 602 -6.06 -0.06 -8.80
C VAL A 602 -5.96 -1.33 -9.63
N ALA A 603 -5.53 -1.19 -10.87
CA ALA A 603 -5.46 -2.28 -11.83
C ALA A 603 -4.02 -2.70 -12.09
N LEU A 604 -3.71 -3.97 -11.87
CA LEU A 604 -2.48 -4.59 -12.33
C LEU A 604 -2.60 -4.88 -13.84
N ASN A 605 -1.90 -4.09 -14.65
CA ASN A 605 -1.91 -4.21 -16.10
C ASN A 605 -0.83 -5.21 -16.55
N THR A 606 -1.17 -6.50 -16.52
CA THR A 606 -0.24 -7.59 -16.86
C THR A 606 0.24 -7.53 -18.31
N SER A 607 -0.54 -6.91 -19.21
CA SER A 607 -0.13 -6.70 -20.61
C SER A 607 1.11 -5.82 -20.75
N GLN A 608 1.49 -5.08 -19.71
CA GLN A 608 2.64 -4.17 -19.71
C GLN A 608 3.85 -4.69 -18.93
N PHE A 609 3.82 -5.92 -18.42
CA PHE A 609 4.98 -6.53 -17.76
C PHE A 609 6.19 -6.61 -18.71
N VAL A 610 5.92 -6.99 -19.96
CA VAL A 610 6.81 -6.74 -21.11
C VAL A 610 6.18 -5.63 -21.93
N GLY A 611 6.30 -4.40 -21.43
CA GLY A 611 5.47 -3.28 -21.88
C GLY A 611 5.97 -2.63 -23.16
N SER A 612 5.07 -1.94 -23.85
CA SER A 612 5.46 -1.05 -24.95
C SER A 612 6.11 0.21 -24.39
N ALA A 613 7.28 0.59 -24.92
CA ALA A 613 7.84 1.91 -24.63
C ALA A 613 6.85 3.02 -25.04
N LEU A 614 6.85 4.12 -24.29
CA LEU A 614 6.00 5.28 -24.58
C LEU A 614 6.39 5.99 -25.88
N THR A 615 7.63 5.82 -26.32
CA THR A 615 8.19 6.34 -27.57
C THR A 615 7.68 5.59 -28.80
N ASN A 616 7.07 4.42 -28.63
CA ASN A 616 6.58 3.63 -29.74
C ASN A 616 5.40 4.33 -30.43
N THR A 617 5.44 4.36 -31.76
CA THR A 617 4.25 4.59 -32.59
C THR A 617 3.74 3.23 -33.04
N LEU A 618 2.78 2.67 -32.29
CA LEU A 618 2.28 1.31 -32.53
C LEU A 618 1.43 1.22 -33.79
N GLN A 619 1.89 0.43 -34.77
CA GLN A 619 1.09 0.09 -35.94
C GLN A 619 0.28 -1.18 -35.69
N VAL A 620 -0.94 -1.01 -35.20
CA VAL A 620 -1.86 -2.13 -34.96
C VAL A 620 -2.54 -2.54 -36.27
N VAL A 621 -2.30 -3.77 -36.69
CA VAL A 621 -3.02 -4.38 -37.82
C VAL A 621 -4.09 -5.31 -37.27
N ARG A 622 -5.32 -5.16 -37.79
CA ARG A 622 -6.46 -6.00 -37.40
C ARG A 622 -6.92 -6.85 -38.57
N ASP A 623 -7.04 -8.14 -38.33
CA ASP A 623 -7.55 -9.12 -39.28
C ASP A 623 -8.62 -9.97 -38.57
N ASN A 624 -9.88 -9.62 -38.78
CA ASN A 624 -11.00 -10.32 -38.15
C ASN A 624 -11.19 -11.75 -38.70
N THR A 625 -10.47 -12.12 -39.76
CA THR A 625 -10.52 -13.47 -40.33
C THR A 625 -9.47 -14.40 -39.73
N ASP A 626 -8.46 -13.86 -39.02
CA ASP A 626 -7.50 -14.64 -38.25
C ASP A 626 -8.09 -15.00 -36.88
N PRO A 627 -8.45 -16.27 -36.63
CA PRO A 627 -9.06 -16.69 -35.36
C PRO A 627 -8.05 -16.73 -34.21
N THR A 628 -6.74 -16.67 -34.51
CA THR A 628 -5.67 -16.83 -33.52
C THR A 628 -5.08 -15.47 -33.12
N SER A 629 -4.71 -14.62 -34.08
CA SER A 629 -4.05 -13.34 -33.81
C SER A 629 -4.72 -12.18 -34.54
N PRO A 630 -6.02 -11.90 -34.26
CA PRO A 630 -6.79 -10.91 -35.00
C PRO A 630 -6.32 -9.47 -34.80
N ALA A 631 -5.48 -9.20 -33.79
CA ALA A 631 -4.84 -7.91 -33.61
C ALA A 631 -3.34 -8.12 -33.34
N ARG A 632 -2.50 -7.54 -34.19
CA ARG A 632 -1.03 -7.69 -34.23
C ARG A 632 -0.32 -6.37 -34.39
N LEU A 633 0.97 -6.35 -34.12
CA LEU A 633 1.82 -5.18 -34.31
C LEU A 633 2.70 -5.36 -35.54
N LYS A 634 2.74 -4.34 -36.38
CA LYS A 634 3.66 -4.20 -37.50
C LYS A 634 4.90 -3.41 -37.07
N VAL A 635 6.06 -3.88 -37.53
CA VAL A 635 7.37 -3.24 -37.39
C VAL A 635 7.96 -3.16 -38.80
N ASP A 636 8.41 -1.96 -39.18
CA ASP A 636 8.95 -1.69 -40.51
C ASP A 636 10.21 -0.81 -40.41
N GLY A 637 10.80 -0.47 -41.56
CA GLY A 637 12.02 0.35 -41.59
C GLY A 637 11.89 1.77 -41.03
N GLY A 638 10.65 2.28 -40.87
CA GLY A 638 10.37 3.57 -40.26
C GLY A 638 9.90 3.48 -38.79
N HIS A 639 9.41 2.31 -38.37
CA HIS A 639 8.78 2.11 -37.06
C HIS A 639 9.36 0.88 -36.37
N ASN A 640 10.36 1.09 -35.53
CA ASN A 640 10.87 0.07 -34.61
C ASN A 640 9.89 -0.16 -33.46
N PHE A 641 10.00 -1.32 -32.81
CA PHE A 641 9.27 -1.59 -31.57
C PHE A 641 10.24 -1.73 -30.40
N GLU A 642 10.03 -0.95 -29.34
CA GLU A 642 10.78 -1.03 -28.10
C GLU A 642 9.93 -1.65 -26.99
N ALA A 643 10.39 -2.76 -26.42
CA ALA A 643 9.81 -3.37 -25.23
C ALA A 643 10.57 -2.95 -23.96
N LEU A 644 9.84 -2.73 -22.86
CA LEU A 644 10.36 -2.37 -21.55
C LEU A 644 10.24 -3.53 -20.57
N ILE A 645 11.37 -4.04 -20.08
CA ILE A 645 11.44 -5.20 -19.18
C ILE A 645 12.17 -4.83 -17.89
N GLN A 646 11.58 -5.16 -16.74
CA GLN A 646 12.18 -4.95 -15.42
C GLN A 646 12.54 -6.27 -14.78
N PHE A 647 13.77 -6.37 -14.32
CA PHE A 647 14.22 -7.51 -13.54
C PHE A 647 14.42 -7.08 -12.08
N PRO A 648 13.50 -7.44 -11.16
CA PRO A 648 13.59 -7.01 -9.77
C PRO A 648 14.74 -7.72 -9.04
N VAL A 649 14.92 -7.35 -7.76
CA VAL A 649 15.86 -8.03 -6.85
C VAL A 649 15.14 -9.09 -6.03
N ASP A 650 15.86 -10.18 -5.75
CA ASP A 650 15.47 -11.19 -4.81
C ASP A 650 15.46 -10.61 -3.38
N PRO A 651 14.31 -10.62 -2.66
CA PRO A 651 14.25 -10.15 -1.28
C PRO A 651 15.19 -10.89 -0.33
N LEU A 652 15.49 -12.16 -0.59
CA LEU A 652 16.27 -13.02 0.29
C LEU A 652 17.76 -12.77 0.15
N THR A 653 18.23 -12.59 -1.09
CA THR A 653 19.66 -12.47 -1.39
C THR A 653 20.09 -11.03 -1.67
N GLY A 654 19.14 -10.12 -1.94
CA GLY A 654 19.41 -8.75 -2.36
C GLY A 654 20.05 -8.64 -3.75
N GLN A 655 20.16 -9.74 -4.48
CA GLN A 655 20.75 -9.81 -5.82
C GLN A 655 19.67 -9.69 -6.91
N PRO A 656 20.00 -9.22 -8.13
CA PRO A 656 19.06 -9.25 -9.25
C PRO A 656 18.66 -10.68 -9.64
N PHE A 657 17.36 -10.91 -9.87
CA PHE A 657 16.84 -12.24 -10.26
C PHE A 657 17.45 -12.80 -11.55
N VAL A 658 17.86 -11.94 -12.49
CA VAL A 658 18.54 -12.34 -13.74
C VAL A 658 19.82 -13.12 -13.48
N THR A 659 20.45 -12.93 -12.31
CA THR A 659 21.72 -13.58 -11.96
C THR A 659 21.57 -14.78 -11.03
N SER A 660 20.36 -15.10 -10.57
CA SER A 660 20.16 -15.91 -9.35
C SER A 660 19.06 -16.98 -9.39
N TYR A 661 18.48 -17.31 -10.55
CA TYR A 661 17.56 -18.46 -10.61
C TYR A 661 18.33 -19.77 -10.33
N THR A 662 17.80 -20.57 -9.41
CA THR A 662 18.35 -21.89 -9.04
C THR A 662 17.35 -22.95 -9.43
N PHE A 663 17.85 -24.14 -9.75
CA PHE A 663 17.05 -25.14 -10.46
C PHE A 663 17.37 -26.56 -9.99
N ASN A 664 17.42 -26.73 -8.67
CA ASN A 664 17.77 -27.98 -8.03
C ASN A 664 16.55 -28.88 -7.80
N ASN A 665 15.48 -28.76 -8.60
CA ASN A 665 14.29 -29.58 -8.46
C ASN A 665 14.65 -31.09 -8.57
N PRO A 666 14.56 -31.87 -7.48
CA PRO A 666 14.99 -33.27 -7.47
C PRO A 666 14.08 -34.18 -8.30
N ASN A 667 12.86 -33.74 -8.61
CA ASN A 667 11.93 -34.48 -9.47
C ASN A 667 12.27 -34.36 -10.97
N SER A 668 13.22 -33.49 -11.33
CA SER A 668 13.64 -33.27 -12.73
C SER A 668 14.62 -34.32 -13.27
N GLY A 669 15.07 -35.29 -12.47
CA GLY A 669 16.04 -36.30 -12.91
C GLY A 669 17.41 -35.73 -13.32
N GLY A 670 17.74 -34.51 -12.91
CA GLY A 670 18.96 -33.80 -13.34
C GLY A 670 18.78 -32.93 -14.60
N GLY A 671 17.55 -32.55 -14.93
CA GLY A 671 17.22 -31.73 -16.10
C GLY A 671 17.87 -30.34 -16.08
N ASN A 672 18.26 -29.87 -17.26
CA ASN A 672 18.82 -28.53 -17.41
C ASN A 672 17.75 -27.45 -17.11
N PRO A 673 18.11 -26.43 -16.34
CA PRO A 673 17.21 -25.33 -16.03
C PRO A 673 16.76 -24.50 -17.23
N VAL A 674 15.56 -23.90 -17.14
CA VAL A 674 15.17 -22.90 -18.14
C VAL A 674 15.86 -21.57 -17.88
N ASN A 675 16.77 -21.25 -18.78
CA ASN A 675 17.45 -19.97 -18.86
C ASN A 675 16.47 -18.84 -19.23
N THR A 676 16.71 -17.62 -18.69
CA THR A 676 15.85 -16.46 -18.99
C THR A 676 15.84 -16.20 -20.48
N SER A 677 14.65 -16.24 -21.07
CA SER A 677 14.49 -16.18 -22.52
C SER A 677 13.31 -15.30 -22.91
N ILE A 678 13.39 -14.71 -24.09
CA ILE A 678 12.27 -14.04 -24.76
C ILE A 678 11.44 -15.13 -25.45
N PHE A 679 10.13 -15.08 -25.25
CA PHE A 679 9.17 -15.89 -25.97
C PHE A 679 8.33 -14.98 -26.85
N MET A 680 8.23 -15.29 -28.13
CA MET A 680 7.52 -14.46 -29.07
C MET A 680 6.75 -15.26 -30.11
N ALA A 681 5.61 -14.72 -30.52
CA ALA A 681 4.85 -15.18 -31.66
C ALA A 681 4.98 -14.14 -32.78
N HIS A 682 5.67 -14.50 -33.87
CA HIS A 682 6.04 -13.56 -34.92
C HIS A 682 5.98 -14.16 -36.33
N ALA A 683 5.92 -13.28 -37.33
CA ALA A 683 5.75 -13.66 -38.74
C ALA A 683 6.33 -12.60 -39.69
N ALA A 684 6.70 -13.04 -40.88
CA ALA A 684 6.97 -12.22 -42.05
C ALA A 684 5.66 -11.87 -42.78
N ASP A 685 5.73 -10.79 -43.58
CA ASP A 685 4.65 -10.38 -44.47
C ASP A 685 4.35 -11.41 -45.56
N PHE A 686 3.14 -11.39 -46.10
CA PHE A 686 2.68 -12.36 -47.11
C PHE A 686 3.60 -12.38 -48.35
N ASP A 687 4.04 -13.58 -48.75
CA ASP A 687 4.95 -13.83 -49.89
C ASP A 687 6.29 -13.07 -49.85
N ARG A 688 6.77 -12.67 -48.66
CA ARG A 688 8.05 -11.95 -48.50
C ARG A 688 8.89 -12.50 -47.36
N ASN A 689 10.20 -12.30 -47.48
CA ASN A 689 11.13 -12.60 -46.40
C ASN A 689 11.30 -11.37 -45.51
N THR A 690 11.44 -11.59 -44.22
CA THR A 690 11.68 -10.52 -43.26
C THR A 690 12.90 -10.84 -42.42
N PHE A 691 13.80 -9.87 -42.27
CA PHE A 691 15.01 -9.99 -41.46
C PHE A 691 14.94 -9.00 -40.31
N ILE A 692 15.25 -9.44 -39.10
CA ILE A 692 15.17 -8.61 -37.89
C ILE A 692 16.49 -8.61 -37.12
N ASN A 693 16.77 -7.49 -36.45
CA ASN A 693 17.75 -7.41 -35.38
C ASN A 693 17.05 -7.12 -34.05
N LEU A 694 17.67 -7.57 -32.96
CA LEU A 694 17.31 -7.19 -31.60
C LEU A 694 18.47 -6.42 -30.98
N LEU A 695 18.20 -5.21 -30.50
CA LEU A 695 19.16 -4.40 -29.75
C LEU A 695 18.74 -4.33 -28.28
N LEU A 696 19.67 -4.61 -27.38
CA LEU A 696 19.47 -4.59 -25.95
C LEU A 696 20.14 -3.36 -25.34
N ASN A 697 19.33 -2.54 -24.68
CA ASN A 697 19.73 -1.27 -24.08
C ASN A 697 20.50 -0.35 -25.05
N PRO A 698 19.96 -0.09 -26.26
CA PRO A 698 20.64 0.74 -27.25
C PRO A 698 20.90 2.13 -26.67
N GLY A 699 22.17 2.55 -26.64
CA GLY A 699 22.60 3.83 -26.06
C GLY A 699 23.18 3.75 -24.64
N ARG A 700 23.21 2.57 -24.01
CA ARG A 700 23.88 2.36 -22.71
C ARG A 700 25.06 1.38 -22.74
N GLY A 701 25.21 0.59 -23.80
CA GLY A 701 26.32 -0.35 -24.00
C GLY A 701 27.10 -0.08 -25.29
N ALA A 702 28.37 -0.52 -25.32
CA ALA A 702 29.24 -0.39 -26.50
C ALA A 702 28.89 -1.36 -27.64
N ALA A 703 28.26 -2.50 -27.33
CA ALA A 703 27.82 -3.52 -28.28
C ALA A 703 26.42 -4.03 -27.89
N PRO A 704 25.34 -3.35 -28.31
CA PRO A 704 23.97 -3.67 -27.90
C PRO A 704 23.33 -4.82 -28.70
N GLU A 705 24.02 -5.38 -29.69
CA GLU A 705 23.44 -6.39 -30.60
C GLU A 705 23.26 -7.74 -29.91
N PHE A 706 22.04 -8.29 -30.03
CA PHE A 706 21.75 -9.66 -29.65
C PHE A 706 22.15 -10.61 -30.79
N MET A 707 22.75 -11.75 -30.42
CA MET A 707 23.22 -12.76 -31.38
C MET A 707 22.25 -13.94 -31.39
N PHE A 708 21.53 -14.11 -32.50
CA PHE A 708 20.59 -15.21 -32.71
C PHE A 708 21.32 -16.50 -33.05
N GLU A 709 20.74 -17.64 -32.67
CA GLU A 709 21.25 -18.95 -33.11
C GLU A 709 21.16 -19.09 -34.63
N ASN A 710 22.20 -19.69 -35.22
CA ASN A 710 22.34 -19.82 -36.68
C ASN A 710 21.90 -21.20 -37.21
N VAL A 711 21.79 -22.22 -36.36
CA VAL A 711 21.66 -23.62 -36.80
C VAL A 711 20.29 -24.21 -36.49
N ASN A 712 19.77 -24.07 -35.27
CA ASN A 712 18.45 -24.59 -34.91
C ASN A 712 17.66 -23.55 -34.08
N PRO A 713 16.59 -22.95 -34.62
CA PRO A 713 15.89 -23.31 -35.85
C PRO A 713 16.64 -22.82 -37.10
N PRO A 714 16.24 -23.30 -38.30
CA PRO A 714 16.71 -22.73 -39.56
C PRO A 714 16.47 -21.22 -39.59
N ASN A 715 17.55 -20.45 -39.61
CA ASN A 715 17.52 -19.01 -39.69
C ASN A 715 17.70 -18.62 -41.16
N ALA A 716 16.71 -17.99 -41.80
CA ALA A 716 16.83 -17.67 -43.23
C ALA A 716 17.98 -16.69 -43.53
N ALA A 717 18.51 -16.02 -42.50
CA ALA A 717 19.66 -15.14 -42.60
C ALA A 717 21.00 -15.90 -42.72
N SER A 718 21.06 -17.19 -42.38
CA SER A 718 22.31 -17.98 -42.32
C SER A 718 23.14 -17.91 -43.60
N GLN A 719 22.49 -17.85 -44.77
CA GLN A 719 23.17 -17.78 -46.08
C GLN A 719 23.94 -16.47 -46.32
N PHE A 720 23.68 -15.42 -45.55
CA PHE A 720 24.31 -14.09 -45.71
C PHE A 720 25.47 -13.85 -44.74
N PHE A 721 25.71 -14.76 -43.80
CA PHE A 721 26.76 -14.65 -42.80
C PHE A 721 27.77 -15.80 -42.92
N PRO A 722 29.03 -15.59 -42.48
CA PRO A 722 29.99 -16.69 -42.36
C PRO A 722 29.45 -17.81 -41.46
N PRO A 723 29.85 -19.08 -41.71
CA PRO A 723 29.52 -20.18 -40.81
C PRO A 723 29.93 -19.87 -39.37
N GLY A 724 28.99 -19.97 -38.44
CA GLY A 724 29.18 -19.67 -37.03
C GLY A 724 27.98 -20.11 -36.20
N PRO A 725 28.13 -20.25 -34.87
CA PRO A 725 27.05 -20.70 -33.99
C PRO A 725 25.94 -19.66 -33.83
N THR A 726 26.27 -18.36 -33.90
CA THR A 726 25.32 -17.26 -33.75
C THR A 726 25.59 -16.12 -34.73
N ILE A 727 24.53 -15.40 -35.12
CA ILE A 727 24.56 -14.27 -36.08
C ILE A 727 23.63 -13.12 -35.60
N PRO A 728 23.89 -11.85 -35.96
CA PRO A 728 23.16 -10.69 -35.41
C PRO A 728 21.75 -10.50 -36.00
N THR A 729 21.34 -11.37 -36.94
CA THR A 729 20.11 -11.23 -37.70
C THR A 729 19.32 -12.53 -37.69
N TYR A 730 18.00 -12.41 -37.51
CA TYR A 730 17.08 -13.52 -37.63
C TYR A 730 16.21 -13.33 -38.87
N GLY A 731 16.15 -14.35 -39.74
CA GLY A 731 15.40 -14.36 -40.98
C GLY A 731 14.19 -15.26 -40.92
N LEU A 732 13.04 -14.70 -41.28
CA LEU A 732 11.75 -15.37 -41.46
C LEU A 732 11.47 -15.49 -42.96
N ALA A 733 11.32 -16.71 -43.47
CA ALA A 733 11.13 -16.96 -44.90
C ALA A 733 10.29 -18.18 -45.24
N ASP A 734 10.06 -19.12 -44.31
CA ASP A 734 9.33 -20.36 -44.61
C ASP A 734 7.82 -20.13 -44.60
N PRO A 735 7.10 -20.28 -45.73
CA PRO A 735 5.66 -20.08 -45.78
C PRO A 735 4.85 -21.07 -44.93
N ALA A 736 5.41 -22.23 -44.60
CA ALA A 736 4.72 -23.22 -43.78
C ALA A 736 4.68 -22.84 -42.29
N PHE A 737 5.63 -22.04 -41.81
CA PHE A 737 5.80 -21.79 -40.38
C PHE A 737 5.98 -20.32 -39.98
N GLN A 738 6.44 -19.46 -40.88
CA GLN A 738 6.98 -18.13 -40.56
C GLN A 738 6.31 -16.96 -41.31
N VAL A 739 5.40 -17.22 -42.25
CA VAL A 739 4.77 -16.18 -43.08
C VAL A 739 3.27 -16.09 -42.75
N LEU A 740 2.74 -14.88 -42.71
CA LEU A 740 1.32 -14.64 -42.46
C LEU A 740 0.40 -15.49 -43.36
N PRO A 741 -0.71 -16.03 -42.83
CA PRO A 741 -1.27 -15.82 -41.49
C PRO A 741 -0.65 -16.70 -40.38
N VAL A 742 0.38 -17.48 -40.71
CA VAL A 742 1.03 -18.39 -39.76
C VAL A 742 2.07 -17.64 -38.93
N TYR A 743 2.16 -17.97 -37.64
CA TYR A 743 3.13 -17.38 -36.72
C TYR A 743 4.06 -18.45 -36.17
N GLU A 744 5.35 -18.20 -36.28
CA GLU A 744 6.34 -18.94 -35.54
C GLU A 744 6.28 -18.50 -34.07
N LYS A 745 6.19 -19.47 -33.14
CA LYS A 745 6.22 -19.24 -31.70
C LYS A 745 7.52 -19.80 -31.16
N ARG A 746 8.48 -18.92 -30.86
CA ARG A 746 9.87 -19.28 -30.58
C ARG A 746 10.37 -18.71 -29.26
N ARG A 747 11.39 -19.38 -28.71
CA ARG A 747 12.20 -18.98 -27.57
C ARG A 747 13.56 -18.45 -28.07
N PHE A 748 14.01 -17.32 -27.53
CA PHE A 748 15.36 -16.78 -27.70
C PHE A 748 16.00 -16.55 -26.33
N GLU A 749 17.07 -17.27 -26.04
CA GLU A 749 17.76 -17.19 -24.75
C GLU A 749 18.55 -15.89 -24.60
N ILE A 750 18.34 -15.17 -23.49
CA ILE A 750 19.01 -13.88 -23.20
C ILE A 750 19.92 -13.95 -21.96
N PHE A 751 19.93 -15.07 -21.25
CA PHE A 751 20.83 -15.32 -20.13
C PHE A 751 21.08 -16.83 -19.96
N PRO A 752 22.31 -17.32 -19.70
CA PRO A 752 23.53 -16.56 -19.45
C PRO A 752 23.99 -15.80 -20.70
N LEU A 753 24.62 -14.65 -20.48
CA LEU A 753 25.03 -13.76 -21.56
C LEU A 753 26.09 -14.44 -22.44
N SER A 754 25.74 -14.80 -23.68
CA SER A 754 26.67 -15.26 -24.72
C SER A 754 26.97 -14.11 -25.69
N GLY A 755 27.48 -12.98 -25.19
CA GLY A 755 27.73 -11.78 -25.99
C GLY A 755 28.20 -10.57 -25.17
N ALA A 756 28.35 -9.41 -25.82
CA ALA A 756 28.84 -8.17 -25.20
C ALA A 756 27.74 -7.21 -24.70
N TYR A 757 26.46 -7.59 -24.82
CA TYR A 757 25.34 -6.77 -24.32
C TYR A 757 25.19 -6.92 -22.80
N GLN A 758 24.54 -5.93 -22.17
CA GLN A 758 24.31 -5.88 -20.72
C GLN A 758 22.82 -5.78 -20.40
N LEU A 759 22.38 -6.57 -19.44
CA LEU A 759 21.06 -6.45 -18.81
C LEU A 759 21.20 -5.75 -17.46
N PHE A 760 20.29 -4.82 -17.17
CA PHE A 760 20.20 -4.13 -15.89
C PHE A 760 19.27 -4.89 -14.95
N GLY A 761 19.76 -5.15 -13.75
CA GLY A 761 18.96 -5.63 -12.62
C GLY A 761 18.37 -4.48 -11.80
N GLY A 762 17.83 -4.82 -10.63
CA GLY A 762 17.44 -3.80 -9.65
C GLY A 762 16.09 -3.13 -9.91
N GLY A 763 15.25 -3.68 -10.80
CA GLY A 763 13.99 -3.06 -11.22
C GLY A 763 14.17 -1.90 -12.21
N ILE A 764 15.38 -1.69 -12.74
CA ILE A 764 15.64 -0.71 -13.81
C ILE A 764 15.06 -1.24 -15.13
N ASP A 765 14.40 -0.35 -15.89
CA ASP A 765 13.90 -0.70 -17.22
C ASP A 765 15.04 -1.03 -18.19
N ASN A 766 14.94 -2.21 -18.79
CA ASN A 766 15.72 -2.60 -19.96
C ASN A 766 14.91 -2.33 -21.22
N VAL A 767 15.56 -1.78 -22.24
CA VAL A 767 14.95 -1.49 -23.54
C VAL A 767 15.37 -2.55 -24.55
N PHE A 768 14.40 -3.30 -25.05
CA PHE A 768 14.58 -4.32 -26.08
C PHE A 768 14.01 -3.78 -27.39
N ARG A 769 14.88 -3.36 -28.31
CA ARG A 769 14.47 -2.76 -29.57
C ARG A 769 14.49 -3.79 -30.69
N PHE A 770 13.30 -4.16 -31.17
CA PHE A 770 13.09 -4.94 -32.38
C PHE A 770 13.06 -3.99 -33.57
N LYS A 771 13.89 -4.28 -34.57
CA LYS A 771 13.95 -3.51 -35.83
C LYS A 771 14.12 -4.45 -37.02
N THR A 772 13.70 -4.00 -38.19
CA THR A 772 14.05 -4.68 -39.44
C THR A 772 15.53 -4.48 -39.76
N ASP A 773 16.18 -5.53 -40.26
CA ASP A 773 17.56 -5.47 -40.71
C ASP A 773 17.61 -5.01 -42.18
N ASN A 774 18.18 -3.83 -42.40
CA ASN A 774 18.30 -3.23 -43.72
C ASN A 774 19.66 -3.47 -44.39
N THR A 775 20.58 -4.15 -43.72
CA THR A 775 21.94 -4.43 -44.23
C THR A 775 21.96 -5.58 -45.24
N ILE A 776 21.02 -6.52 -45.13
CA ILE A 776 20.83 -7.60 -46.09
C ILE A 776 20.03 -7.06 -47.30
N ALA A 777 20.59 -7.21 -48.50
CA ALA A 777 20.04 -6.64 -49.74
C ALA A 777 19.78 -7.71 -50.80
N VAL A 778 18.64 -8.40 -50.78
CA VAL A 778 18.11 -9.19 -51.94
C VAL A 778 16.59 -9.46 -51.80
N PRO A 779 15.89 -10.01 -52.83
CA PRO A 779 14.54 -9.56 -53.20
C PRO A 779 13.46 -9.88 -52.14
N GLY A 780 12.54 -8.94 -51.94
CA GLY A 780 11.36 -9.12 -51.08
C GLY A 780 11.60 -8.73 -49.62
N ARG A 781 11.72 -7.42 -49.35
CA ARG A 781 11.67 -6.87 -47.98
C ARG A 781 10.22 -6.84 -47.51
N GLY A 782 9.85 -7.83 -46.70
CA GLY A 782 8.57 -7.88 -46.00
C GLY A 782 8.58 -7.01 -44.74
N ASP A 783 7.40 -6.58 -44.32
CA ASP A 783 7.20 -6.05 -42.99
C ASP A 783 7.35 -7.17 -41.94
N TYR A 784 7.66 -6.79 -40.70
CA TYR A 784 7.74 -7.71 -39.56
C TYR A 784 6.48 -7.61 -38.71
N TYR A 785 5.89 -8.74 -38.34
CA TYR A 785 4.72 -8.78 -37.48
C TYR A 785 4.98 -9.61 -36.24
N PHE A 786 4.50 -9.13 -35.09
CA PHE A 786 4.41 -9.97 -33.90
C PHE A 786 3.07 -9.79 -33.20
N SER A 787 2.56 -10.88 -32.64
CA SER A 787 1.28 -10.92 -31.93
C SER A 787 1.47 -11.05 -30.42
N ARG A 788 2.56 -11.68 -29.96
CA ARG A 788 2.84 -11.91 -28.53
C ARG A 788 4.32 -11.75 -28.24
N LEU A 789 4.61 -11.22 -27.06
CA LEU A 789 5.95 -11.07 -26.52
C LEU A 789 5.88 -11.29 -25.01
N ALA A 790 6.73 -12.18 -24.49
CA ALA A 790 6.87 -12.46 -23.07
C ALA A 790 8.35 -12.72 -22.76
N VAL A 791 8.69 -12.64 -21.47
CA VAL A 791 9.98 -13.08 -20.95
C VAL A 791 9.68 -14.04 -19.81
N GLN A 792 10.33 -15.20 -19.81
CA GLN A 792 10.21 -16.16 -18.72
C GLN A 792 11.54 -16.93 -18.51
N PRO A 793 11.88 -17.31 -17.27
CA PRO A 793 11.21 -16.89 -16.03
C PRO A 793 11.30 -15.37 -15.80
N LEU A 794 10.26 -14.80 -15.19
CA LEU A 794 10.22 -13.38 -14.80
C LEU A 794 9.52 -13.23 -13.44
N ASP A 795 9.96 -12.26 -12.65
CA ASP A 795 9.31 -11.89 -11.40
C ASP A 795 8.78 -10.45 -11.51
N VAL A 796 7.56 -10.22 -11.06
CA VAL A 796 6.94 -8.90 -10.92
C VAL A 796 6.63 -8.68 -9.45
N ARG A 797 7.23 -7.64 -8.89
CA ARG A 797 7.07 -7.32 -7.47
C ARG A 797 6.57 -5.90 -7.27
N ILE A 798 5.54 -5.75 -6.45
CA ILE A 798 4.84 -4.50 -6.18
C ILE A 798 5.01 -4.17 -4.70
N GLU A 799 5.97 -3.30 -4.39
CA GLU A 799 6.28 -2.88 -3.03
C GLU A 799 5.58 -1.57 -2.68
N ALA A 800 4.27 -1.64 -2.40
CA ALA A 800 3.44 -0.48 -2.14
C ALA A 800 2.26 -0.78 -1.22
N ALA A 801 1.82 0.23 -0.46
CA ALA A 801 0.49 0.25 0.14
C ALA A 801 -0.52 0.75 -0.90
N VAL A 802 -1.43 -0.13 -1.32
CA VAL A 802 -2.40 0.09 -2.40
C VAL A 802 -3.77 0.38 -1.81
N TYR A 803 -4.45 1.43 -2.29
CA TYR A 803 -5.81 1.76 -1.90
C TYR A 803 -6.69 2.11 -3.11
N ALA A 804 -7.83 1.42 -3.24
CA ALA A 804 -8.93 1.76 -4.14
C ALA A 804 -10.15 2.18 -3.31
N GLN A 805 -10.53 3.47 -3.33
CA GLN A 805 -11.57 4.00 -2.44
C GLN A 805 -12.98 3.52 -2.80
N GLU A 806 -13.36 3.58 -4.07
CA GLU A 806 -14.72 3.26 -4.55
C GLU A 806 -14.79 1.91 -5.24
N GLY A 807 -13.70 1.48 -5.88
CA GLY A 807 -13.63 0.25 -6.66
C GLY A 807 -12.73 -0.79 -6.01
N SER A 808 -11.97 -1.50 -6.85
CA SER A 808 -11.26 -2.71 -6.45
C SER A 808 -9.79 -2.72 -6.84
N PHE A 809 -9.04 -3.62 -6.22
CA PHE A 809 -7.85 -4.17 -6.83
C PHE A 809 -8.27 -5.13 -7.94
N PHE A 810 -7.77 -4.93 -9.16
CA PHE A 810 -8.15 -5.72 -10.34
C PHE A 810 -6.91 -6.19 -11.07
N VAL A 811 -6.92 -7.40 -11.65
CA VAL A 811 -5.84 -7.89 -12.51
C VAL A 811 -6.37 -7.98 -13.94
N ILE A 812 -5.80 -7.20 -14.85
CA ILE A 812 -6.17 -7.27 -16.27
C ILE A 812 -5.61 -8.59 -16.83
N PRO A 813 -6.42 -9.54 -17.32
CA PRO A 813 -5.93 -10.87 -17.70
C PRO A 813 -4.99 -10.87 -18.91
N GLY A 814 -5.11 -9.91 -19.83
CA GLY A 814 -4.38 -9.92 -21.10
C GLY A 814 -4.95 -10.92 -22.11
N PRO A 815 -4.34 -11.08 -23.30
CA PRO A 815 -4.55 -12.22 -24.19
C PRO A 815 -3.65 -13.42 -23.82
N TRP A 816 -3.99 -14.64 -24.25
CA TRP A 816 -3.14 -15.82 -24.03
C TRP A 816 -1.83 -15.71 -24.81
N ALA A 817 -0.72 -16.15 -24.24
CA ALA A 817 0.59 -16.17 -24.90
C ALA A 817 0.60 -17.07 -26.15
N ASN A 818 -0.09 -18.22 -26.07
CA ASN A 818 -0.40 -19.03 -27.23
C ASN A 818 -1.88 -18.87 -27.58
N PRO A 819 -2.21 -18.26 -28.71
CA PRO A 819 -3.61 -18.05 -29.06
C PRO A 819 -4.27 -19.21 -29.82
N ASN A 820 -3.53 -20.27 -30.19
CA ASN A 820 -4.09 -21.35 -30.99
C ASN A 820 -4.83 -22.38 -30.11
N PRO A 821 -6.17 -22.43 -30.11
CA PRO A 821 -6.93 -23.35 -29.26
C PRO A 821 -6.76 -24.83 -29.60
N ASN A 822 -6.15 -25.17 -30.75
CA ASN A 822 -5.84 -26.54 -31.12
C ASN A 822 -4.51 -27.03 -30.53
N ASP A 823 -3.60 -26.11 -30.18
CA ASP A 823 -2.32 -26.43 -29.55
C ASP A 823 -2.51 -26.53 -28.02
N ARG A 824 -3.08 -27.65 -27.57
CA ARG A 824 -3.32 -27.94 -26.15
C ARG A 824 -2.56 -29.18 -25.70
N ARG A 825 -2.11 -29.16 -24.43
CA ARG A 825 -1.35 -30.25 -23.83
C ARG A 825 -2.11 -31.58 -23.80
N ASP A 826 -3.42 -31.54 -23.56
CA ASP A 826 -4.27 -32.74 -23.47
C ASP A 826 -4.48 -33.42 -24.83
N SER A 827 -4.43 -32.66 -25.93
CA SER A 827 -4.50 -33.20 -27.30
C SER A 827 -3.15 -33.61 -27.88
N PHE A 828 -2.05 -33.22 -27.25
CA PHE A 828 -0.71 -33.40 -27.78
C PHE A 828 -0.06 -34.70 -27.33
N THR A 829 0.64 -35.41 -28.23
CA THR A 829 1.20 -36.74 -27.95
C THR A 829 2.70 -36.93 -28.27
N ASN A 830 3.39 -36.04 -29.01
CA ASN A 830 4.82 -36.21 -29.33
C ASN A 830 5.58 -34.92 -29.72
N ALA A 831 6.60 -34.53 -28.92
CA ALA A 831 7.37 -33.28 -29.00
C ALA A 831 7.98 -32.93 -30.37
N SER A 832 8.44 -33.92 -31.14
CA SER A 832 9.08 -33.64 -32.44
C SER A 832 8.12 -33.12 -33.52
N ASP A 833 6.80 -33.22 -33.30
CA ASP A 833 5.76 -32.81 -34.24
C ASP A 833 5.07 -31.49 -33.85
N ARG A 834 5.29 -30.94 -32.65
CA ARG A 834 4.59 -29.71 -32.23
C ARG A 834 4.93 -28.51 -33.09
N PHE A 835 6.21 -28.34 -33.41
CA PHE A 835 6.64 -27.24 -34.27
C PHE A 835 6.08 -27.40 -35.69
N ALA A 836 6.10 -28.61 -36.24
CA ALA A 836 5.58 -28.90 -37.56
C ALA A 836 4.05 -28.69 -37.65
N THR A 837 3.31 -29.08 -36.61
CA THR A 837 1.85 -29.02 -36.60
C THR A 837 1.30 -27.66 -36.16
N TYR A 838 1.90 -27.03 -35.14
CA TYR A 838 1.35 -25.85 -34.46
C TYR A 838 2.28 -24.64 -34.44
N GLN A 839 3.45 -24.75 -35.10
CA GLN A 839 4.45 -23.69 -35.20
C GLN A 839 4.98 -23.23 -33.84
N ALA A 840 4.89 -24.10 -32.83
CA ALA A 840 5.32 -23.83 -31.48
C ALA A 840 6.56 -24.64 -31.12
N ALA A 841 7.58 -23.96 -30.59
CA ALA A 841 8.70 -24.63 -29.95
C ALA A 841 8.22 -25.42 -28.73
N ALA A 842 8.96 -26.48 -28.37
CA ALA A 842 8.59 -27.38 -27.27
C ALA A 842 8.38 -26.63 -25.94
N GLU A 843 9.19 -25.61 -25.66
CA GLU A 843 9.13 -24.79 -24.44
C GLU A 843 8.00 -23.74 -24.46
N TYR A 844 7.44 -23.42 -25.63
CA TYR A 844 6.42 -22.38 -25.74
C TYR A 844 5.14 -22.83 -25.03
N PRO A 845 4.47 -21.98 -24.23
CA PRO A 845 3.26 -22.39 -23.51
C PRO A 845 2.17 -22.97 -24.42
N PHE A 846 1.44 -23.97 -23.96
CA PHE A 846 0.23 -24.42 -24.67
C PHE A 846 -0.89 -23.37 -24.55
N TYR A 847 -1.91 -23.48 -25.39
CA TYR A 847 -3.12 -22.69 -25.21
C TYR A 847 -3.79 -23.03 -23.87
N GLY A 848 -4.18 -22.00 -23.14
CA GLY A 848 -4.75 -22.14 -21.79
C GLY A 848 -3.70 -22.30 -20.68
N GLU A 849 -2.42 -22.31 -21.02
CA GLU A 849 -1.33 -22.29 -20.04
C GLU A 849 -0.74 -20.89 -19.91
N PRO A 850 -0.52 -20.42 -18.68
CA PRO A 850 0.10 -19.11 -18.48
C PRO A 850 1.61 -19.17 -18.63
N VAL A 851 2.19 -18.00 -18.88
CA VAL A 851 3.65 -17.80 -18.88
C VAL A 851 4.18 -17.85 -17.45
N ASP A 852 5.44 -18.25 -17.31
CA ASP A 852 6.13 -18.25 -16.03
C ASP A 852 6.57 -16.84 -15.63
N VAL A 853 5.60 -16.11 -15.08
CA VAL A 853 5.78 -14.79 -14.48
C VAL A 853 5.20 -14.80 -13.08
N ARG A 854 6.05 -14.73 -12.05
CA ARG A 854 5.63 -14.70 -10.65
C ARG A 854 5.16 -13.32 -10.22
N ILE A 855 3.97 -13.21 -9.63
CA ILE A 855 3.42 -11.92 -9.16
C ILE A 855 3.38 -11.86 -7.63
N THR A 856 4.11 -10.91 -7.05
CA THR A 856 4.14 -10.71 -5.59
C THR A 856 3.85 -9.26 -5.21
N VAL A 857 2.80 -9.04 -4.43
CA VAL A 857 2.55 -7.77 -3.75
C VAL A 857 3.20 -7.84 -2.37
N VAL A 858 4.10 -6.91 -2.06
CA VAL A 858 4.73 -6.77 -0.73
C VAL A 858 4.31 -5.43 -0.14
N GLY A 859 3.31 -5.42 0.71
CA GLY A 859 2.70 -4.19 1.20
C GLY A 859 1.31 -4.43 1.75
N SER A 860 0.35 -3.61 1.37
CA SER A 860 -1.05 -3.76 1.75
C SER A 860 -1.96 -3.50 0.55
N VAL A 861 -3.10 -4.17 0.52
CA VAL A 861 -4.16 -3.97 -0.47
C VAL A 861 -5.43 -3.58 0.28
N SER A 862 -5.90 -2.37 0.06
CA SER A 862 -7.17 -1.88 0.61
C SER A 862 -8.11 -1.54 -0.53
N GLU A 863 -9.35 -2.01 -0.48
CA GLU A 863 -10.33 -1.80 -1.54
C GLU A 863 -11.74 -1.61 -1.00
N ASN A 864 -12.65 -1.05 -1.79
CA ASN A 864 -14.06 -0.96 -1.42
C ASN A 864 -14.67 -2.35 -1.31
N PHE A 865 -14.62 -3.06 -2.44
CA PHE A 865 -15.16 -4.39 -2.60
C PHE A 865 -14.40 -5.09 -3.73
N PRO A 866 -13.92 -6.33 -3.54
CA PRO A 866 -13.27 -7.07 -4.62
C PRO A 866 -14.27 -7.35 -5.76
N PRO A 867 -13.80 -7.61 -6.99
CA PRO A 867 -14.70 -8.00 -8.08
C PRO A 867 -15.39 -9.33 -7.75
N VAL A 868 -16.53 -9.59 -8.39
CA VAL A 868 -17.26 -10.85 -8.19
C VAL A 868 -16.40 -12.04 -8.61
N MET A 869 -16.61 -13.21 -8.01
CA MET A 869 -15.75 -14.37 -8.26
C MET A 869 -15.66 -14.78 -9.74
N ALA A 870 -16.69 -14.52 -10.55
CA ALA A 870 -16.66 -14.76 -12.00
C ALA A 870 -15.63 -13.88 -12.73
N ASP A 871 -15.49 -12.62 -12.33
CA ASP A 871 -14.44 -11.74 -12.87
C ASP A 871 -13.07 -12.17 -12.36
N GLN A 872 -13.00 -12.52 -11.06
CA GLN A 872 -11.75 -13.02 -10.46
C GLN A 872 -11.25 -14.29 -11.16
N SER A 873 -12.15 -15.21 -11.52
CA SER A 873 -11.79 -16.45 -12.20
C SER A 873 -11.14 -16.23 -13.56
N GLU A 874 -11.50 -15.16 -14.29
CA GLU A 874 -10.88 -14.89 -15.60
C GLU A 874 -9.39 -14.55 -15.50
N TRP A 875 -8.98 -13.78 -14.49
CA TRP A 875 -7.55 -13.56 -14.27
C TRP A 875 -6.90 -14.68 -13.48
N LEU A 876 -7.58 -15.34 -12.52
CA LEU A 876 -7.01 -16.47 -11.78
C LEU A 876 -6.68 -17.65 -12.72
N ARG A 877 -7.49 -17.85 -13.76
CA ARG A 877 -7.22 -18.81 -14.82
C ARG A 877 -5.87 -18.58 -15.52
N ARG A 878 -5.35 -17.34 -15.53
CA ARG A 878 -4.11 -16.94 -16.22
C ARG A 878 -2.97 -16.55 -15.28
N TRP A 879 -3.27 -16.04 -14.11
CA TRP A 879 -2.29 -15.44 -13.19
C TRP A 879 -2.42 -16.01 -11.77
N GLY A 880 -3.30 -17.00 -11.55
CA GLY A 880 -3.43 -17.69 -10.27
C GLY A 880 -2.44 -18.85 -10.10
N TRP A 881 -1.88 -19.36 -11.20
CA TRP A 881 -1.01 -20.54 -11.23
C TRP A 881 0.09 -20.43 -12.29
N ILE A 882 1.11 -21.29 -12.17
CA ILE A 882 2.17 -21.49 -13.16
C ILE A 882 2.29 -23.00 -13.42
N PRO A 883 2.32 -23.47 -14.68
CA PRO A 883 2.69 -24.84 -15.02
C PRO A 883 4.06 -25.16 -14.43
N ALA A 884 4.21 -26.30 -13.78
CA ALA A 884 5.51 -26.67 -13.22
C ALA A 884 6.55 -26.96 -14.33
N GLU A 885 6.09 -27.28 -15.55
CA GLU A 885 6.90 -27.61 -16.72
C GLU A 885 6.56 -26.69 -17.90
N TYR A 886 7.58 -26.26 -18.64
CA TYR A 886 7.45 -25.37 -19.79
C TYR A 886 7.08 -26.12 -21.06
N GLY A 887 5.87 -25.88 -21.56
CA GLY A 887 5.36 -26.59 -22.72
C GLY A 887 5.60 -28.10 -22.57
N GLU A 888 6.09 -28.77 -23.59
CA GLU A 888 6.43 -30.21 -23.53
C GLU A 888 7.94 -30.48 -23.43
N SER A 889 8.72 -29.46 -23.07
CA SER A 889 10.17 -29.54 -23.13
C SER A 889 10.81 -30.46 -22.08
N GLY A 890 10.06 -30.88 -21.06
CA GLY A 890 10.61 -31.52 -19.86
C GLY A 890 11.36 -30.57 -18.92
N GLN A 891 11.42 -29.27 -19.23
CA GLN A 891 12.10 -28.28 -18.40
C GLN A 891 11.16 -27.72 -17.34
N TYR A 892 11.61 -27.66 -16.09
CA TYR A 892 10.82 -27.20 -14.94
C TYR A 892 11.05 -25.72 -14.62
N VAL A 893 10.05 -25.09 -13.99
CA VAL A 893 10.16 -23.74 -13.41
C VAL A 893 11.30 -23.67 -12.37
N PRO A 894 11.88 -22.47 -12.13
CA PRO A 894 12.88 -22.27 -11.09
C PRO A 894 12.41 -22.63 -9.67
N ASP A 895 13.34 -23.00 -8.79
CA ASP A 895 13.08 -23.32 -7.38
C ASP A 895 12.43 -22.15 -6.62
N GLN A 896 12.70 -20.92 -7.06
CA GLN A 896 12.17 -19.68 -6.48
C GLN A 896 10.65 -19.60 -6.63
N HIS A 897 10.07 -20.21 -7.65
CA HIS A 897 8.63 -20.14 -7.94
C HIS A 897 7.82 -21.22 -7.24
N PHE A 898 8.48 -22.28 -6.76
CA PHE A 898 7.83 -23.22 -5.87
C PHE A 898 7.56 -22.57 -4.50
N PRO A 899 6.36 -22.80 -3.91
CA PRO A 899 6.09 -22.37 -2.54
C PRO A 899 7.11 -23.00 -1.60
N ARG A 900 7.42 -22.32 -0.48
CA ARG A 900 8.31 -22.90 0.54
C ARG A 900 7.55 -23.87 1.42
N ILE A 901 8.23 -24.93 1.86
CA ILE A 901 7.70 -25.82 2.90
C ILE A 901 7.47 -24.96 4.16
N PRO A 902 6.29 -25.02 4.80
CA PRO A 902 6.00 -24.22 5.99
C PRO A 902 7.11 -24.35 7.05
N GLY A 903 7.75 -23.23 7.40
CA GLY A 903 8.82 -23.17 8.41
C GLY A 903 10.20 -23.62 7.92
N SER A 904 10.38 -23.83 6.61
CA SER A 904 11.63 -24.26 5.99
C SER A 904 12.01 -23.35 4.81
N THR A 905 13.31 -23.19 4.58
CA THR A 905 13.85 -22.47 3.41
C THR A 905 13.81 -23.31 2.13
N GLN A 906 13.45 -24.59 2.23
CA GLN A 906 13.38 -25.51 1.09
C GLN A 906 12.09 -25.29 0.27
N PRO A 907 12.18 -25.34 -1.07
CA PRO A 907 11.00 -25.40 -1.92
C PRO A 907 10.17 -26.66 -1.67
N ASP A 908 8.85 -26.55 -1.79
CA ASP A 908 7.90 -27.66 -1.71
C ASP A 908 7.65 -28.22 -3.11
N PHE A 909 8.32 -29.33 -3.42
CA PHE A 909 8.21 -30.04 -4.70
C PHE A 909 7.12 -31.12 -4.70
N SER A 910 6.22 -31.15 -3.70
CA SER A 910 5.18 -32.18 -3.59
C SER A 910 4.15 -32.13 -4.72
N ASN A 911 3.94 -30.96 -5.33
CA ASN A 911 3.14 -30.80 -6.55
C ASN A 911 4.06 -30.59 -7.76
N SER A 912 4.11 -31.60 -8.64
CA SER A 912 4.90 -31.57 -9.87
C SER A 912 4.12 -31.08 -11.10
N ARG A 913 2.84 -30.70 -10.94
CA ARG A 913 1.98 -30.27 -12.06
C ARG A 913 1.94 -28.76 -12.22
N TYR A 914 1.74 -28.04 -11.13
CA TYR A 914 1.60 -26.58 -11.14
C TYR A 914 1.84 -25.98 -9.76
N VAL A 915 2.17 -24.69 -9.71
CA VAL A 915 2.40 -23.91 -8.48
C VAL A 915 1.51 -22.67 -8.42
N PRO A 916 1.19 -22.12 -7.23
CA PRO A 916 0.50 -20.83 -7.11
C PRO A 916 1.34 -19.67 -7.68
N ASN A 917 0.70 -18.62 -8.19
CA ASN A 917 1.41 -17.50 -8.83
C ASN A 917 1.21 -16.14 -8.11
N LEU A 918 -0.02 -15.81 -7.74
CA LEU A 918 -0.35 -14.49 -7.17
C LEU A 918 -0.27 -14.49 -5.63
N TYR A 919 0.72 -13.78 -5.09
CA TYR A 919 0.97 -13.66 -3.65
C TYR A 919 0.71 -12.24 -3.13
N ILE A 920 0.21 -12.14 -1.90
CA ILE A 920 0.15 -10.88 -1.14
C ILE A 920 0.85 -11.12 0.19
N ASN A 921 1.98 -10.45 0.40
CA ASN A 921 2.79 -10.49 1.61
C ASN A 921 2.74 -9.14 2.30
N TYR A 922 2.55 -9.14 3.62
CA TYR A 922 2.52 -7.90 4.38
C TYR A 922 3.93 -7.35 4.58
N ASP A 923 4.14 -6.09 4.23
CA ASP A 923 5.40 -5.42 4.52
C ASP A 923 5.45 -5.00 6.01
N PRO A 924 6.35 -5.57 6.82
CA PRO A 924 6.43 -5.27 8.25
C PRO A 924 6.84 -3.83 8.55
N VAL A 925 7.39 -3.10 7.56
CA VAL A 925 7.62 -1.66 7.66
C VAL A 925 6.31 -0.89 7.88
N LEU A 926 5.20 -1.35 7.29
CA LEU A 926 3.90 -0.67 7.41
C LEU A 926 3.38 -0.65 8.84
N VAL A 927 3.67 -1.70 9.62
CA VAL A 927 3.25 -1.80 11.01
C VAL A 927 4.26 -1.24 12.01
N SER A 928 5.56 -1.42 11.73
CA SER A 928 6.65 -1.04 12.65
C SER A 928 7.17 0.38 12.44
N GLY A 929 6.95 0.99 11.28
CA GLY A 929 7.53 2.30 10.93
C GLY A 929 9.06 2.35 11.01
N ARG A 930 9.74 1.20 11.08
CA ARG A 930 11.18 1.06 11.36
C ARG A 930 11.89 0.33 10.23
N VAL A 931 13.18 0.61 10.08
CA VAL A 931 14.02 0.02 9.03
C VAL A 931 13.95 -1.51 9.09
N GLY A 932 13.71 -2.14 7.94
CA GLY A 932 13.64 -3.60 7.83
C GLY A 932 12.45 -4.25 8.54
N GLY A 933 11.45 -3.47 8.96
CA GLY A 933 10.31 -4.01 9.69
C GLY A 933 10.63 -4.43 11.13
N SER A 934 11.70 -3.90 11.72
CA SER A 934 12.22 -4.34 13.02
C SER A 934 11.24 -4.13 14.17
N PHE A 935 11.24 -5.09 15.09
CA PHE A 935 10.53 -5.02 16.36
C PHE A 935 11.30 -4.35 17.47
N ASP A 936 12.62 -4.20 17.29
CA ASP A 936 13.50 -3.61 18.29
C ASP A 936 13.16 -2.11 18.42
N PRO A 937 12.74 -1.64 19.61
CA PRO A 937 12.50 -0.23 19.86
C PRO A 937 13.71 0.66 19.60
N ALA A 938 14.92 0.11 19.62
CA ALA A 938 16.17 0.80 19.28
C ALA A 938 16.41 0.89 17.76
N ALA A 939 15.72 0.11 16.93
CA ALA A 939 15.89 0.17 15.47
C ALA A 939 15.44 1.53 14.91
N ALA A 940 16.18 2.05 13.93
CA ALA A 940 15.91 3.38 13.39
C ALA A 940 14.47 3.51 12.82
N ILE A 941 13.82 4.63 13.15
CA ILE A 941 12.53 5.01 12.57
C ILE A 941 12.76 5.52 11.15
N ILE A 942 11.89 5.15 10.22
CA ILE A 942 12.03 5.54 8.81
C ILE A 942 11.70 7.02 8.61
N ARG A 943 10.65 7.53 9.28
CA ARG A 943 10.21 8.92 9.18
C ARG A 943 10.00 9.55 10.54
N THR A 944 10.53 10.76 10.70
CA THR A 944 10.27 11.62 11.85
C THR A 944 9.92 13.03 11.40
N ASP A 945 9.23 13.77 12.25
CA ASP A 945 9.05 15.20 12.05
C ASP A 945 10.31 16.00 12.44
N THR A 946 10.24 17.33 12.34
CA THR A 946 11.33 18.26 12.70
C THR A 946 11.76 18.15 14.17
N TYR A 947 10.91 17.61 15.05
CA TYR A 947 11.18 17.41 16.47
C TYR A 947 11.58 15.97 16.81
N GLY A 948 11.80 15.11 15.80
CA GLY A 948 12.21 13.72 16.00
C GLY A 948 11.11 12.78 16.50
N ARG A 949 9.83 13.16 16.35
CA ARG A 949 8.66 12.32 16.68
C ARG A 949 8.38 11.35 15.53
N PRO A 950 8.03 10.07 15.81
CA PRO A 950 7.70 9.10 14.76
C PRO A 950 6.50 9.53 13.91
N LEU A 951 6.62 9.33 12.60
CA LEU A 951 5.55 9.50 11.62
C LEU A 951 5.21 8.15 10.95
N PRO A 952 4.01 8.02 10.35
CA PRO A 952 3.69 6.90 9.49
C PRO A 952 4.75 6.68 8.39
N PRO A 953 4.93 5.45 7.88
CA PRO A 953 6.00 5.12 6.96
C PRO A 953 5.88 5.80 5.58
N MET A 954 4.71 6.33 5.21
CA MET A 954 4.52 7.14 4.00
C MET A 954 3.93 8.51 4.36
N PRO A 955 4.25 9.57 3.59
CA PRO A 955 3.84 10.94 3.90
C PRO A 955 2.34 11.19 3.74
N LYS A 956 1.81 11.97 4.67
CA LYS A 956 0.50 12.63 4.59
C LYS A 956 -0.67 11.70 4.24
N LEU A 957 -0.63 10.45 4.68
CA LEU A 957 -1.71 9.49 4.48
C LEU A 957 -3.06 10.01 4.98
N PRO A 958 -4.17 9.57 4.38
CA PRO A 958 -5.50 9.87 4.91
C PRO A 958 -5.76 9.04 6.17
N VAL A 959 -6.77 9.43 6.94
CA VAL A 959 -7.21 8.72 8.14
C VAL A 959 -8.70 8.39 8.04
N GLY A 960 -9.15 7.37 8.77
CA GLY A 960 -10.55 6.94 8.79
C GLY A 960 -11.51 8.04 9.28
N THR A 961 -12.76 8.01 8.80
CA THR A 961 -13.77 9.04 9.06
C THR A 961 -14.46 8.97 10.42
N LYS A 962 -14.15 7.93 11.23
CA LYS A 962 -14.52 7.84 12.64
C LYS A 962 -13.35 7.33 13.48
N LEU A 963 -13.43 7.60 14.78
CA LEU A 963 -12.52 7.08 15.80
C LEU A 963 -12.83 5.60 16.03
N LEU A 964 -11.79 4.75 16.11
CA LEU A 964 -11.93 3.34 16.49
C LEU A 964 -12.23 3.20 17.99
N TYR A 965 -11.68 4.11 18.79
CA TYR A 965 -11.90 4.18 20.22
C TYR A 965 -11.94 5.63 20.67
N PHE A 966 -12.81 5.92 21.64
CA PHE A 966 -12.91 7.20 22.31
C PHE A 966 -13.39 6.97 23.75
N GLY A 967 -12.58 7.36 24.74
CA GLY A 967 -12.96 7.22 26.14
C GLY A 967 -11.84 7.55 27.11
N GLU A 968 -12.06 7.20 28.38
CA GLU A 968 -11.08 7.42 29.45
C GLU A 968 -9.85 6.54 29.29
N VAL A 969 -8.69 7.08 29.68
CA VAL A 969 -7.39 6.39 29.66
C VAL A 969 -7.41 5.11 30.50
N ASN A 970 -8.13 5.13 31.63
CA ASN A 970 -8.44 3.97 32.49
C ASN A 970 -9.96 3.95 32.77
N PRO A 971 -10.73 2.99 32.24
CA PRO A 971 -12.16 2.86 32.50
C PRO A 971 -12.45 2.35 33.91
#